data_AF-A0A812UJ70-F1
#
_entry.id   AF-A0A812UJ70-F1
#
_cell.length_a   1.000
_cell.length_b   1.000
_cell.length_c   1.000
_cell.angle_alpha   90.00
_cell.angle_beta   90.00
_cell.angle_gamma   90.00
#
_symmetry.space_group_name_H-M   'P 1'
#
loop_
_entity.id
_entity.type
_entity.pdbx_description
1 polymer ?
#
loop_
_entity_poly.entity_id
_entity_poly.type
_entity_poly.pdbx_seq_one_letter_code
_entity_poly.pdbx_strand_id
1 'polypeptide(L)'
;VDLSGNTLLTDKSVVPLLQKMMKNPACSTLSCLRLRQCIRLGHPSVELLVSLIASPHGLSSLKVLDMSGIYLAVKSQLELCKALGEHANLENLMLADTGLGSNPAIKKCLENLFGCNTLTALDLSWNSFGDEVFVALGTNVAHPHVQLRSLSLSSCSSSNDATSDLAPANIMLECLAKARCLTYLDISMNRLDLGAALILEDALSGHPCLQELDVSRNPFGAPGAHFLTRLFANSHLEKLHCLEAFDMGDAFRQHFFQLCNPEGEYTLNMASPYYRAVLRLLLKICRKLNLSVKQAFSDLTCEGCVLTEQLGDYGIYEVPTSGRMTFVFSTTKASGPDVYQESVEGIAESLVLRGEMCKIRLRLDKAVLLIPVFDALQDKLPLIDALAKNFIVDYSHVEMFCKLGKSMMIPKIIQRLLHACSGGNLCRHMCLRLASTKGQYKQILRRAMLCLTFTPSNPSMHYTLHLDEPCDFHMAESLRILDRWEANAAVRSGYFDISQRGNQSQVRNERYEGRKPLYRSIVDWELPLIGTLEFDYVGGPRTVPGTVQMTDPVFEKFFQHLLQSGCRAWQQFEALRAVAPYAYLTSSQLRRLLGVIYDAEVRMHAFHVFYYRLTDIWNVKVCRARFSNAEYAQLLNKLGPVKFFPYIQPEQTQLDLDFSIHDEKLAVNLLVMLMQKEGALLLEPRYIREDGTEDKLVTGVPRAWGRFSDLPRAGTFSAKYFVAPEKRNMKTRMDFLAGFGRWKVPALKQEDVSWWSTLSDFSLDIIRFLEAMREKYNDNLEEAFRDIDGGGGNGLITLKEFDEYCDRLEDSRFRGNNRRDRFRAIFRYLDATLEGSISIEEWMQLDTVKRELDRQTGELYDFFIWRYGEMAV
;
A
#
# COMPACT_ATOMS: atom_id res chain seq x y z
N VAL A 1 57.88 21.83 -7.34
CA VAL A 1 58.54 20.95 -8.32
C VAL A 1 57.55 19.89 -8.74
N ASP A 2 57.23 19.82 -10.02
CA ASP A 2 56.30 18.85 -10.57
C ASP A 2 57.01 18.01 -11.62
N LEU A 3 57.20 16.72 -11.32
CA LEU A 3 57.83 15.73 -12.19
C LEU A 3 56.82 14.65 -12.60
N SER A 4 55.53 14.92 -12.44
CA SER A 4 54.46 13.95 -12.71
C SER A 4 54.51 13.43 -14.15
N GLY A 5 54.21 12.13 -14.33
CA GLY A 5 54.12 11.46 -15.63
C GLY A 5 55.47 11.13 -16.29
N ASN A 6 56.60 11.46 -15.66
CA ASN A 6 57.91 11.19 -16.23
C ASN A 6 58.36 9.74 -15.96
N THR A 7 57.93 8.82 -16.82
CA THR A 7 58.22 7.38 -16.70
C THR A 7 59.69 7.00 -16.91
N LEU A 8 60.51 7.93 -17.42
CA LEU A 8 61.96 7.73 -17.65
C LEU A 8 62.82 8.06 -16.43
N LEU A 9 62.29 8.76 -15.42
CA LEU A 9 63.04 9.10 -14.21
C LEU A 9 63.35 7.84 -13.41
N THR A 10 64.63 7.63 -13.12
CA THR A 10 65.13 6.50 -12.32
C THR A 10 65.82 7.01 -11.07
N ASP A 11 66.15 6.11 -10.14
CA ASP A 11 66.93 6.44 -8.95
C ASP A 11 68.24 7.15 -9.30
N LYS A 12 68.90 6.78 -10.40
CA LYS A 12 70.16 7.42 -10.86
C LYS A 12 70.00 8.92 -11.13
N SER A 13 68.82 9.35 -11.57
CA SER A 13 68.53 10.77 -11.85
C SER A 13 67.92 11.49 -10.65
N VAL A 14 67.06 10.82 -9.89
CA VAL A 14 66.28 11.46 -8.82
C VAL A 14 67.04 11.55 -7.51
N VAL A 15 67.87 10.56 -7.17
CA VAL A 15 68.70 10.62 -5.95
C VAL A 15 69.63 11.84 -5.94
N PRO A 16 70.41 12.14 -7.00
CA PRO A 16 71.25 13.35 -7.02
C PRO A 16 70.43 14.65 -6.97
N LEU A 17 69.22 14.65 -7.54
CA LEU A 17 68.31 15.78 -7.51
C LEU A 17 67.82 16.03 -6.06
N LEU A 18 67.32 15.00 -5.39
CA LEU A 18 66.89 15.05 -4.00
C LEU A 18 68.03 15.46 -3.06
N GLN A 19 69.26 14.97 -3.28
CA GLN A 19 70.45 15.39 -2.54
C GLN A 19 70.77 16.88 -2.73
N LYS A 20 70.60 17.43 -3.94
CA LYS A 20 70.73 18.88 -4.17
C LYS A 20 69.62 19.66 -3.47
N MET A 21 68.42 19.10 -3.38
CA MET A 21 67.29 19.70 -2.68
C MET A 21 67.47 19.75 -1.16
N MET A 22 68.44 19.02 -0.59
CA MET A 22 68.87 19.17 0.83
C MET A 22 69.50 20.54 1.14
N LYS A 23 69.95 21.27 0.11
CA LYS A 23 70.65 22.54 0.29
C LYS A 23 69.69 23.71 0.11
N ASN A 24 70.00 24.81 0.80
CA ASN A 24 69.27 26.07 0.59
C ASN A 24 69.41 26.54 -0.87
N PRO A 25 68.35 27.14 -1.45
CA PRO A 25 67.09 27.51 -0.80
C PRO A 25 66.02 26.39 -0.78
N ALA A 26 66.23 25.27 -1.49
CA ALA A 26 65.17 24.30 -1.75
C ALA A 26 64.58 23.65 -0.48
N CYS A 27 65.40 23.31 0.52
CA CYS A 27 64.92 22.70 1.76
C CYS A 27 63.96 23.62 2.54
N SER A 28 64.17 24.94 2.51
CA SER A 28 63.36 25.91 3.24
C SER A 28 62.23 26.53 2.42
N THR A 29 62.23 26.42 1.09
CA THR A 29 61.23 27.09 0.23
C THR A 29 60.31 26.14 -0.53
N LEU A 30 60.65 24.85 -0.63
CA LEU A 30 59.86 23.91 -1.43
C LEU A 30 58.53 23.58 -0.76
N SER A 31 57.45 24.14 -1.29
CA SER A 31 56.09 23.90 -0.78
C SER A 31 55.35 22.76 -1.48
N CYS A 32 55.77 22.36 -2.67
CA CYS A 32 55.09 21.34 -3.45
C CYS A 32 56.09 20.44 -4.18
N LEU A 33 55.95 19.13 -4.00
CA LEU A 33 56.70 18.10 -4.69
C LEU A 33 55.73 17.05 -5.25
N ARG A 34 55.67 16.94 -6.58
CA ARG A 34 54.89 15.90 -7.26
C ARG A 34 55.78 14.98 -8.05
N LEU A 35 55.65 13.69 -7.79
CA LEU A 35 56.39 12.59 -8.41
C LEU A 35 55.43 11.55 -9.01
N ARG A 36 54.16 11.92 -9.22
CA ARG A 36 53.11 11.01 -9.69
C ARG A 36 53.54 10.24 -10.95
N GLN A 37 53.30 8.94 -11.00
CA GLN A 37 53.59 8.06 -12.14
C GLN A 37 55.08 8.05 -12.56
N CYS A 38 55.99 8.38 -11.65
CA CYS A 38 57.43 8.12 -11.81
C CYS A 38 57.74 6.65 -11.49
N ILE A 39 57.19 5.74 -12.28
CA ILE A 39 57.10 4.30 -11.99
C ILE A 39 58.45 3.57 -11.81
N ARG A 40 59.58 4.18 -12.21
CA ARG A 40 60.92 3.60 -12.09
C ARG A 40 61.71 4.11 -10.88
N LEU A 41 61.06 4.83 -9.96
CA LEU A 41 61.65 5.18 -8.67
C LEU A 41 61.52 4.00 -7.71
N GLY A 42 62.66 3.58 -7.16
CA GLY A 42 62.75 2.46 -6.24
C GLY A 42 63.06 2.90 -4.81
N HIS A 43 63.43 1.92 -3.98
CA HIS A 43 63.79 2.13 -2.58
C HIS A 43 64.82 3.26 -2.35
N PRO A 44 65.90 3.42 -3.15
CA PRO A 44 66.89 4.46 -2.89
C PRO A 44 66.33 5.89 -2.94
N SER A 45 65.44 6.18 -3.90
CA SER A 45 64.80 7.51 -4.00
C SER A 45 63.82 7.73 -2.86
N VAL A 46 63.03 6.71 -2.50
CA VAL A 46 62.04 6.78 -1.43
C VAL A 46 62.72 6.93 -0.07
N GLU A 47 63.75 6.14 0.22
CA GLU A 47 64.52 6.22 1.47
C GLU A 47 65.14 7.61 1.68
N LEU A 48 65.74 8.16 0.63
CA LEU A 48 66.25 9.53 0.67
C LEU A 48 65.12 10.54 0.91
N LEU A 49 63.98 10.40 0.23
CA LEU A 49 62.82 11.26 0.45
C LEU A 49 62.28 11.17 1.88
N VAL A 50 62.21 9.99 2.48
CA VAL A 50 61.83 9.80 3.89
C VAL A 50 62.79 10.55 4.80
N SER A 51 64.10 10.44 4.57
CA SER A 51 65.11 11.18 5.34
C SER A 51 64.96 12.70 5.21
N LEU A 52 64.54 13.18 4.03
CA LEU A 52 64.28 14.59 3.76
C LEU A 52 63.04 15.12 4.48
N ILE A 53 62.00 14.31 4.56
CA ILE A 53 60.73 14.66 5.21
C ILE A 53 60.90 14.62 6.73
N ALA A 54 61.60 13.62 7.26
CA ALA A 54 61.83 13.45 8.70
C ALA A 54 62.84 14.47 9.28
N SER A 55 63.74 15.02 8.45
CA SER A 55 64.77 15.93 8.93
C SER A 55 64.20 17.33 9.23
N PRO A 56 64.49 17.93 10.41
CA PRO A 56 64.05 19.29 10.73
C PRO A 56 64.70 20.37 9.85
N HIS A 57 65.83 20.05 9.21
CA HIS A 57 66.51 20.90 8.22
C HIS A 57 66.23 20.45 6.77
N GLY A 58 65.34 19.48 6.59
CA GLY A 58 64.90 18.96 5.30
C GLY A 58 63.76 19.77 4.71
N LEU A 59 62.75 19.11 4.14
CA LEU A 59 61.64 19.73 3.42
C LEU A 59 60.58 20.37 4.35
N SER A 60 61.01 21.20 5.30
CA SER A 60 60.16 21.71 6.39
C SER A 60 58.97 22.57 5.94
N SER A 61 59.05 23.18 4.75
CA SER A 61 57.97 24.00 4.18
C SER A 61 57.04 23.24 3.24
N LEU A 62 57.19 21.92 3.13
CA LEU A 62 56.41 21.10 2.21
C LEU A 62 54.94 21.03 2.64
N LYS A 63 54.06 21.49 1.75
CA LYS A 63 52.60 21.46 1.91
C LYS A 63 51.94 20.38 1.07
N VAL A 64 52.51 20.07 -0.09
CA VAL A 64 51.93 19.13 -1.05
C VAL A 64 52.96 18.08 -1.42
N LEU A 65 52.63 16.81 -1.16
CA LEU A 65 53.40 15.66 -1.61
C LEU A 65 52.50 14.72 -2.43
N ASP A 66 52.91 14.44 -3.66
CA ASP A 66 52.26 13.43 -4.50
C ASP A 66 53.27 12.37 -4.93
N MET A 67 53.05 11.13 -4.47
CA MET A 67 53.85 9.96 -4.81
C MET A 67 53.02 8.89 -5.52
N SER A 68 51.87 9.27 -6.07
CA SER A 68 50.90 8.30 -6.59
C SER A 68 51.46 7.52 -7.78
N GLY A 69 51.27 6.20 -7.84
CA GLY A 69 51.84 5.33 -8.87
C GLY A 69 53.34 5.03 -8.68
N ILE A 70 53.90 5.27 -7.49
CA ILE A 70 55.24 4.82 -7.11
C ILE A 70 55.11 3.66 -6.12
N TYR A 71 55.60 2.49 -6.48
CA TYR A 71 55.57 1.33 -5.60
C TYR A 71 56.50 1.50 -4.38
N LEU A 72 55.91 1.48 -3.18
CA LEU A 72 56.63 1.58 -1.91
C LEU A 72 56.97 0.19 -1.38
N ALA A 73 58.25 -0.11 -1.24
CA ALA A 73 58.70 -1.32 -0.55
C ALA A 73 58.17 -1.35 0.89
N VAL A 74 57.79 -2.54 1.39
CA VAL A 74 57.15 -2.74 2.71
C VAL A 74 57.89 -2.02 3.85
N LYS A 75 59.23 -2.08 3.88
CA LYS A 75 60.05 -1.40 4.89
C LYS A 75 59.88 0.12 4.84
N SER A 76 59.91 0.70 3.64
CA SER A 76 59.81 2.15 3.42
C SER A 76 58.42 2.70 3.74
N GLN A 77 57.36 1.89 3.64
CA GLN A 77 55.99 2.33 3.93
C GLN A 77 55.85 2.85 5.37
N LEU A 78 56.34 2.09 6.37
CA LEU A 78 56.22 2.49 7.78
C LEU A 78 57.08 3.71 8.11
N GLU A 79 58.32 3.75 7.59
CA GLU A 79 59.24 4.87 7.80
C GLU A 79 58.70 6.16 7.17
N LEU A 80 58.12 6.06 5.98
CA LEU A 80 57.44 7.17 5.30
C LEU A 80 56.23 7.66 6.09
N CYS A 81 55.31 6.78 6.47
CA CYS A 81 54.12 7.16 7.21
C CYS A 81 54.47 7.83 8.55
N LYS A 82 55.52 7.36 9.23
CA LYS A 82 56.03 8.01 10.46
C LYS A 82 56.55 9.43 10.17
N ALA A 83 57.39 9.58 9.17
CA ALA A 83 57.95 10.88 8.79
C ALA A 83 56.85 11.90 8.39
N LEU A 84 55.83 11.44 7.67
CA LEU A 84 54.68 12.25 7.27
C LEU A 84 53.78 12.62 8.45
N GLY A 85 53.59 11.70 9.40
CA GLY A 85 52.80 11.91 10.61
C GLY A 85 53.35 13.00 11.53
N GLU A 86 54.68 13.13 11.57
CA GLU A 86 55.39 14.13 12.38
C GLU A 86 55.60 15.46 11.62
N HIS A 87 55.16 15.57 10.36
CA HIS A 87 55.42 16.73 9.52
C HIS A 87 54.55 17.94 9.92
N ALA A 88 55.19 19.08 10.17
CA ALA A 88 54.54 20.24 10.78
C ALA A 88 53.68 21.09 9.82
N ASN A 89 53.80 20.94 8.51
CA ASN A 89 53.17 21.82 7.52
C ASN A 89 52.48 21.09 6.34
N LEU A 90 52.34 19.77 6.41
CA LEU A 90 51.85 18.99 5.26
C LEU A 90 50.32 19.08 5.17
N GLU A 91 49.82 19.69 4.10
CA GLU A 91 48.38 19.92 3.91
C GLU A 91 47.73 18.88 2.97
N ASN A 92 48.44 18.46 1.91
CA ASN A 92 47.94 17.57 0.87
C ASN A 92 48.89 16.40 0.62
N LEU A 93 48.39 15.18 0.77
CA LEU A 93 49.14 13.95 0.60
C LEU A 93 48.43 13.01 -0.38
N MET A 94 49.08 12.68 -1.48
CA MET A 94 48.56 11.76 -2.50
C MET A 94 49.46 10.52 -2.57
N LEU A 95 48.90 9.37 -2.19
CA LEU A 95 49.56 8.07 -2.11
C LEU A 95 48.77 7.00 -2.88
N ALA A 96 48.05 7.40 -3.93
CA ALA A 96 47.25 6.46 -4.71
C ALA A 96 48.15 5.48 -5.48
N ASP A 97 47.77 4.19 -5.55
CA ASP A 97 48.53 3.14 -6.24
C ASP A 97 50.01 3.10 -5.82
N THR A 98 50.25 3.01 -4.50
CA THR A 98 51.62 2.97 -3.94
C THR A 98 51.97 1.60 -3.35
N GLY A 99 51.05 0.63 -3.42
CA GLY A 99 51.20 -0.67 -2.77
C GLY A 99 51.01 -0.62 -1.26
N LEU A 100 50.45 0.48 -0.71
CA LEU A 100 50.01 0.52 0.68
C LEU A 100 48.94 -0.56 0.90
N GLY A 101 48.97 -1.19 2.07
CA GLY A 101 48.08 -2.32 2.40
C GLY A 101 48.75 -3.68 2.37
N SER A 102 49.89 -3.83 1.67
CA SER A 102 50.65 -5.09 1.65
C SER A 102 51.52 -5.32 2.90
N ASN A 103 51.66 -4.31 3.76
CA ASN A 103 52.50 -4.36 4.96
C ASN A 103 51.71 -4.86 6.19
N PRO A 104 52.19 -5.88 6.92
CA PRO A 104 51.57 -6.31 8.18
C PRO A 104 51.43 -5.19 9.23
N ALA A 105 52.27 -4.15 9.17
CA ALA A 105 52.22 -2.98 10.04
C ALA A 105 51.34 -1.84 9.49
N ILE A 106 50.46 -2.10 8.52
CA ILE A 106 49.61 -1.07 7.88
C ILE A 106 48.75 -0.29 8.87
N LYS A 107 48.24 -0.93 9.94
CA LYS A 107 47.48 -0.22 10.98
C LYS A 107 48.28 0.91 11.61
N LYS A 108 49.54 0.65 11.96
CA LYS A 108 50.47 1.65 12.50
C LYS A 108 50.84 2.70 11.46
N CYS A 109 50.92 2.33 10.18
CA CYS A 109 51.12 3.28 9.09
C CYS A 109 49.95 4.27 9.02
N LEU A 110 48.71 3.79 9.08
CA LEU A 110 47.53 4.65 9.12
C LEU A 110 47.50 5.53 10.39
N GLU A 111 47.72 4.95 11.57
CA GLU A 111 47.79 5.72 12.83
C GLU A 111 48.79 6.89 12.73
N ASN A 112 49.98 6.66 12.14
CA ASN A 112 50.95 7.71 11.92
C ASN A 112 50.45 8.75 10.90
N LEU A 113 49.88 8.33 9.76
CA LEU A 113 49.37 9.25 8.73
C LEU A 113 48.27 10.17 9.27
N PHE A 114 47.32 9.62 10.01
CA PHE A 114 46.23 10.39 10.62
C PHE A 114 46.69 11.22 11.82
N GLY A 115 47.85 10.92 12.42
CA GLY A 115 48.50 11.76 13.43
C GLY A 115 48.99 13.12 12.91
N CYS A 116 49.09 13.30 11.58
CA CYS A 116 49.43 14.58 10.99
C CYS A 116 48.28 15.58 11.14
N ASN A 117 48.40 16.50 12.10
CA ASN A 117 47.36 17.48 12.46
C ASN A 117 47.18 18.62 11.44
N THR A 118 48.10 18.76 10.48
CA THR A 118 48.01 19.76 9.40
C THR A 118 47.38 19.23 8.13
N LEU A 119 47.16 17.91 8.05
CA LEU A 119 46.66 17.26 6.84
C LEU A 119 45.18 17.60 6.61
N THR A 120 44.90 18.13 5.42
CA THR A 120 43.55 18.51 4.98
C THR A 120 43.06 17.70 3.78
N ALA A 121 43.96 17.15 2.96
CA ALA A 121 43.61 16.29 1.84
C ALA A 121 44.47 15.02 1.81
N LEU A 122 43.82 13.87 1.73
CA LEU A 122 44.45 12.56 1.69
C LEU A 122 43.85 11.70 0.58
N ASP A 123 44.68 11.22 -0.34
CA ASP A 123 44.31 10.25 -1.35
C ASP A 123 45.07 8.93 -1.13
N LEU A 124 44.32 7.86 -0.87
CA LEU A 124 44.82 6.50 -0.72
C LEU A 124 44.24 5.56 -1.79
N SER A 125 43.66 6.09 -2.87
CA SER A 125 42.98 5.31 -3.90
C SER A 125 43.88 4.24 -4.52
N TRP A 126 43.30 3.19 -5.10
CA TRP A 126 44.02 2.11 -5.77
C TRP A 126 45.04 1.36 -4.90
N ASN A 127 44.87 1.40 -3.57
CA ASN A 127 45.64 0.59 -2.64
C ASN A 127 44.78 -0.55 -2.10
N SER A 128 45.29 -1.77 -2.10
CA SER A 128 44.52 -2.96 -1.72
C SER A 128 44.47 -3.12 -0.21
N PHE A 129 43.37 -2.68 0.41
CA PHE A 129 43.14 -2.75 1.86
C PHE A 129 42.24 -3.91 2.25
N GLY A 130 42.70 -4.67 3.25
CA GLY A 130 41.92 -5.72 3.89
C GLY A 130 41.02 -5.20 5.00
N ASP A 131 40.24 -6.13 5.53
CA ASP A 131 39.22 -5.94 6.56
C ASP A 131 39.66 -5.11 7.78
N GLU A 132 40.76 -5.49 8.43
CA GLU A 132 41.27 -4.79 9.61
C GLU A 132 41.67 -3.33 9.33
N VAL A 133 42.04 -3.04 8.08
CA VAL A 133 42.47 -1.72 7.63
C VAL A 133 41.26 -0.78 7.55
N PHE A 134 40.11 -1.23 7.05
CA PHE A 134 38.90 -0.41 7.01
C PHE A 134 38.40 -0.05 8.41
N VAL A 135 38.50 -0.96 9.38
CA VAL A 135 38.20 -0.63 10.79
C VAL A 135 39.13 0.46 11.30
N ALA A 136 40.44 0.34 11.04
CA ALA A 136 41.42 1.34 11.44
C ALA A 136 41.19 2.69 10.74
N LEU A 137 40.83 2.71 9.45
CA LEU A 137 40.46 3.92 8.72
C LEU A 137 39.27 4.61 9.38
N GLY A 138 38.22 3.85 9.73
CA GLY A 138 37.04 4.36 10.41
C GLY A 138 37.35 4.99 11.77
N THR A 139 38.16 4.33 12.60
CA THR A 139 38.54 4.86 13.91
C THR A 139 39.40 6.12 13.82
N ASN A 140 40.33 6.15 12.85
CA ASN A 140 41.26 7.27 12.71
C ASN A 140 40.59 8.50 12.08
N VAL A 141 39.80 8.34 11.02
CA VAL A 141 39.09 9.46 10.38
C VAL A 141 38.08 10.13 11.32
N ALA A 142 37.54 9.37 12.27
CA ALA A 142 36.61 9.86 13.28
C ALA A 142 37.29 10.57 14.48
N HIS A 143 38.62 10.61 14.55
CA HIS A 143 39.30 11.18 15.70
C HIS A 143 39.21 12.72 15.70
N PRO A 144 38.86 13.38 16.83
CA PRO A 144 38.68 14.84 16.88
C PRO A 144 39.85 15.74 16.44
N HIS A 145 41.08 15.22 16.42
CA HIS A 145 42.25 16.01 15.99
C HIS A 145 42.42 16.03 14.47
N VAL A 146 41.77 15.09 13.75
CA VAL A 146 41.87 14.98 12.30
C VAL A 146 41.04 16.07 11.65
N GLN A 147 41.68 16.89 10.82
CA GLN A 147 41.07 18.05 10.16
C GLN A 147 40.88 17.84 8.64
N LEU A 148 40.80 16.58 8.21
CA LEU A 148 40.63 16.23 6.80
C LEU A 148 39.36 16.82 6.21
N ARG A 149 39.53 17.52 5.09
CA ARG A 149 38.48 18.09 4.23
C ARG A 149 38.24 17.24 3.00
N SER A 150 39.26 16.55 2.49
CA SER A 150 39.18 15.68 1.32
C SER A 150 39.77 14.32 1.63
N LEU A 151 38.99 13.26 1.39
CA LEU A 151 39.44 11.88 1.52
C LEU A 151 39.04 11.07 0.28
N SER A 152 40.03 10.47 -0.39
CA SER A 152 39.81 9.56 -1.52
C SER A 152 40.29 8.15 -1.18
N LEU A 153 39.38 7.20 -1.33
CA LEU A 153 39.53 5.76 -1.09
C LEU A 153 39.01 4.97 -2.29
N SER A 154 39.12 5.50 -3.51
CA SER A 154 38.59 4.83 -4.70
C SER A 154 39.33 3.51 -4.96
N SER A 155 38.60 2.43 -5.26
CA SER A 155 39.19 1.12 -5.58
C SER A 155 40.17 0.59 -4.51
N CYS A 156 39.79 0.69 -3.24
CA CYS A 156 40.62 0.26 -2.11
C CYS A 156 40.24 -1.10 -1.51
N SER A 157 39.05 -1.62 -1.80
CA SER A 157 38.58 -2.89 -1.19
C SER A 157 39.23 -4.12 -1.82
N SER A 158 39.85 -4.96 -0.99
CA SER A 158 40.43 -6.26 -1.40
C SER A 158 39.53 -7.47 -1.14
N SER A 159 38.37 -7.29 -0.48
CA SER A 159 37.54 -8.40 -0.03
C SER A 159 36.67 -8.99 -1.14
N ASN A 160 36.48 -10.31 -1.09
CA ASN A 160 35.57 -11.05 -1.98
C ASN A 160 34.20 -11.33 -1.33
N ASP A 161 34.09 -11.19 0.01
CA ASP A 161 32.86 -11.42 0.78
C ASP A 161 32.09 -10.11 1.03
N ALA A 162 31.67 -9.46 -0.06
CA ALA A 162 30.90 -8.20 -0.02
C ALA A 162 29.47 -8.36 0.54
N THR A 163 29.04 -9.59 0.89
CA THR A 163 27.65 -9.91 1.27
C THR A 163 27.46 -10.18 2.77
N SER A 164 28.45 -9.88 3.61
CA SER A 164 28.34 -10.03 5.06
C SER A 164 27.86 -8.72 5.71
N ASP A 165 26.80 -8.80 6.53
CA ASP A 165 26.32 -7.69 7.38
C ASP A 165 27.41 -7.13 8.34
N LEU A 166 28.57 -7.80 8.44
CA LEU A 166 29.75 -7.42 9.20
C LEU A 166 30.94 -7.00 8.32
N ALA A 167 30.71 -6.70 7.03
CA ALA A 167 31.75 -6.21 6.13
C ALA A 167 32.51 -5.03 6.77
N PRO A 168 33.83 -5.08 6.92
CA PRO A 168 34.55 -4.05 7.67
C PRO A 168 34.50 -2.65 7.05
N ALA A 169 34.27 -2.55 5.74
CA ALA A 169 33.93 -1.30 5.08
C ALA A 169 32.70 -0.64 5.72
N ASN A 170 31.66 -1.40 6.10
CA ASN A 170 30.45 -0.88 6.76
C ASN A 170 30.73 -0.23 8.12
N ILE A 171 31.72 -0.75 8.86
CA ILE A 171 32.18 -0.15 10.12
C ILE A 171 32.83 1.22 9.85
N MET A 172 33.67 1.30 8.81
CA MET A 172 34.28 2.57 8.40
C MET A 172 33.21 3.60 8.04
N LEU A 173 32.20 3.20 7.25
CA LEU A 173 31.12 4.08 6.79
C LEU A 173 30.31 4.64 7.97
N GLU A 174 30.00 3.82 8.98
CA GLU A 174 29.31 4.28 10.19
C GLU A 174 30.12 5.34 10.97
N CYS A 175 31.45 5.21 11.00
CA CYS A 175 32.32 6.18 11.68
C CYS A 175 32.38 7.54 10.98
N LEU A 176 32.07 7.64 9.68
CA LEU A 176 32.11 8.90 8.92
C LEU A 176 31.22 9.99 9.51
N ALA A 177 30.18 9.62 10.25
CA ALA A 177 29.30 10.58 10.92
C ALA A 177 30.02 11.47 11.96
N LYS A 178 31.22 11.05 12.39
CA LYS A 178 32.09 11.77 13.34
C LYS A 178 33.18 12.61 12.64
N ALA A 179 33.39 12.45 11.33
CA ALA A 179 34.44 13.13 10.56
C ALA A 179 34.04 14.57 10.18
N ARG A 180 33.81 15.43 11.18
CA ARG A 180 33.11 16.72 11.07
C ARG A 180 33.70 17.77 10.13
N CYS A 181 34.95 17.62 9.71
CA CYS A 181 35.63 18.55 8.80
C CYS A 181 35.53 18.15 7.33
N LEU A 182 35.04 16.94 7.03
CA LEU A 182 35.05 16.39 5.68
C LEU A 182 34.06 17.11 4.77
N THR A 183 34.55 17.62 3.64
CA THR A 183 33.79 18.32 2.59
C THR A 183 33.70 17.51 1.30
N TYR A 184 34.69 16.66 1.02
CA TYR A 184 34.75 15.77 -0.14
C TYR A 184 35.11 14.34 0.29
N LEU A 185 34.33 13.37 -0.19
CA LEU A 185 34.57 11.94 0.02
C LEU A 185 34.44 11.17 -1.30
N ASP A 186 35.47 10.42 -1.66
CA ASP A 186 35.42 9.44 -2.74
C ASP A 186 35.61 8.03 -2.19
N ILE A 187 34.57 7.20 -2.33
CA ILE A 187 34.54 5.78 -1.98
C ILE A 187 34.05 4.95 -3.18
N SER A 188 34.27 5.45 -4.40
CA SER A 188 33.95 4.76 -5.64
C SER A 188 34.71 3.44 -5.80
N MET A 189 34.17 2.51 -6.59
CA MET A 189 34.84 1.25 -6.96
C MET A 189 35.25 0.34 -5.79
N ASN A 190 34.53 0.39 -4.65
CA ASN A 190 34.86 -0.37 -3.45
C ASN A 190 34.00 -1.63 -3.23
N ARG A 191 33.20 -2.02 -4.22
CA ARG A 191 32.27 -3.16 -4.13
C ARG A 191 31.28 -3.03 -2.96
N LEU A 192 30.87 -1.80 -2.63
CA LEU A 192 29.90 -1.53 -1.58
C LEU A 192 28.50 -2.02 -2.00
N ASP A 193 27.84 -2.75 -1.10
CA ASP A 193 26.56 -3.40 -1.34
C ASP A 193 25.36 -2.54 -0.89
N LEU A 194 24.15 -3.08 -1.04
CA LEU A 194 22.93 -2.38 -0.63
C LEU A 194 22.95 -1.94 0.84
N GLY A 195 23.52 -2.77 1.74
CA GLY A 195 23.64 -2.46 3.16
C GLY A 195 24.50 -1.22 3.40
N ALA A 196 25.60 -1.07 2.67
CA ALA A 196 26.47 0.11 2.72
C ALA A 196 25.72 1.40 2.33
N ALA A 197 24.80 1.35 1.36
CA ALA A 197 24.00 2.52 0.98
C ALA A 197 23.08 3.00 2.12
N LEU A 198 22.47 2.08 2.86
CA LEU A 198 21.65 2.40 4.04
C LEU A 198 22.50 3.01 5.16
N ILE A 199 23.70 2.47 5.40
CA ILE A 199 24.62 3.00 6.42
C ILE A 199 25.09 4.40 6.06
N LEU A 200 25.42 4.64 4.78
CA LEU A 200 25.74 5.98 4.28
C LEU A 200 24.61 6.97 4.51
N GLU A 201 23.36 6.58 4.25
CA GLU A 201 22.21 7.43 4.56
C GLU A 201 22.15 7.76 6.05
N ASP A 202 22.27 6.77 6.94
CA ASP A 202 22.22 7.01 8.38
C ASP A 202 23.35 7.94 8.85
N ALA A 203 24.58 7.66 8.42
CA ALA A 203 25.79 8.34 8.85
C ALA A 203 25.90 9.77 8.29
N LEU A 204 25.52 10.00 7.03
CA LEU A 204 25.81 11.25 6.32
C LEU A 204 24.61 12.20 6.18
N SER A 205 23.37 11.76 6.44
CA SER A 205 22.18 12.64 6.28
C SER A 205 22.22 13.88 7.17
N GLY A 206 22.88 13.83 8.33
CA GLY A 206 23.05 14.97 9.23
C GLY A 206 24.48 15.53 9.27
N HIS A 207 25.35 15.14 8.32
CA HIS A 207 26.74 15.55 8.33
C HIS A 207 26.88 17.05 8.03
N PRO A 208 27.55 17.86 8.88
CA PRO A 208 27.44 19.31 8.81
C PRO A 208 28.17 19.95 7.62
N CYS A 209 29.21 19.29 7.10
CA CYS A 209 30.17 19.91 6.18
C CYS A 209 30.31 19.19 4.83
N LEU A 210 29.72 18.00 4.65
CA LEU A 210 29.98 17.21 3.45
C LEU A 210 29.21 17.79 2.27
N GLN A 211 29.92 18.16 1.21
CA GLN A 211 29.39 18.83 0.02
C GLN A 211 29.46 17.95 -1.23
N GLU A 212 30.44 17.08 -1.34
CA GLU A 212 30.63 16.24 -2.52
C GLU A 212 30.93 14.79 -2.11
N LEU A 213 30.17 13.86 -2.71
CA LEU A 213 30.27 12.43 -2.46
C LEU A 213 30.35 11.66 -3.78
N ASP A 214 31.40 10.87 -3.96
CA ASP A 214 31.53 9.91 -5.05
C ASP A 214 31.38 8.47 -4.54
N VAL A 215 30.34 7.81 -5.03
CA VAL A 215 30.01 6.41 -4.76
C VAL A 215 29.89 5.60 -6.05
N SER A 216 30.40 6.12 -7.17
CA SER A 216 30.30 5.52 -8.49
C SER A 216 30.88 4.09 -8.50
N ARG A 217 30.34 3.24 -9.37
CA ARG A 217 30.80 1.87 -9.59
C ARG A 217 30.82 1.00 -8.34
N ASN A 218 29.83 1.18 -7.49
CA ASN A 218 29.53 0.27 -6.38
C ASN A 218 28.22 -0.47 -6.67
N PRO A 219 28.14 -1.78 -6.40
CA PRO A 219 26.99 -2.61 -6.71
C PRO A 219 25.84 -2.43 -5.70
N PHE A 220 25.32 -1.21 -5.53
CA PHE A 220 24.15 -0.98 -4.67
C PHE A 220 22.86 -1.54 -5.29
N GLY A 221 22.81 -1.65 -6.62
CA GLY A 221 21.64 -2.06 -7.39
C GLY A 221 20.50 -1.03 -7.36
N ALA A 222 19.41 -1.32 -8.06
CA ALA A 222 18.24 -0.43 -8.11
C ALA A 222 17.69 -0.06 -6.71
N PRO A 223 17.62 -0.97 -5.72
CA PRO A 223 17.24 -0.62 -4.35
C PRO A 223 18.14 0.45 -3.69
N GLY A 224 19.43 0.50 -4.06
CA GLY A 224 20.39 1.49 -3.59
C GLY A 224 20.00 2.93 -3.89
N ALA A 225 19.29 3.17 -5.00
CA ALA A 225 18.80 4.49 -5.37
C ALA A 225 17.88 5.09 -4.30
N HIS A 226 17.12 4.26 -3.57
CA HIS A 226 16.26 4.73 -2.49
C HIS A 226 17.07 5.36 -1.35
N PHE A 227 18.17 4.76 -0.93
CA PHE A 227 19.00 5.25 0.18
C PHE A 227 19.79 6.50 -0.23
N LEU A 228 20.46 6.46 -1.39
CA LEU A 228 21.31 7.55 -1.86
C LEU A 228 20.52 8.82 -2.20
N THR A 229 19.30 8.70 -2.75
CA THR A 229 18.46 9.88 -3.04
C THR A 229 17.95 10.54 -1.76
N ARG A 230 17.58 9.76 -0.73
CA ARG A 230 17.20 10.30 0.58
C ARG A 230 18.38 10.96 1.29
N LEU A 231 19.55 10.32 1.26
CA LEU A 231 20.79 10.92 1.74
C LEU A 231 21.04 12.28 1.07
N PHE A 232 20.96 12.33 -0.25
CA PHE A 232 21.21 13.57 -0.99
C PHE A 232 20.23 14.69 -0.63
N ALA A 233 18.95 14.36 -0.49
CA ALA A 233 17.91 15.32 -0.19
C ALA A 233 17.98 15.88 1.25
N ASN A 234 18.40 15.05 2.21
CA ASN A 234 18.43 15.42 3.63
C ASN A 234 19.78 15.96 4.12
N SER A 235 20.84 15.87 3.31
CA SER A 235 22.20 16.33 3.67
C SER A 235 22.55 17.72 3.10
N HIS A 236 23.76 18.18 3.40
CA HIS A 236 24.37 19.38 2.80
C HIS A 236 25.05 19.12 1.45
N LEU A 237 24.92 17.90 0.89
CA LEU A 237 25.54 17.56 -0.41
C LEU A 237 25.05 18.49 -1.53
N GLU A 238 26.00 19.01 -2.28
CA GLU A 238 25.82 19.79 -3.50
C GLU A 238 26.03 18.93 -4.76
N LYS A 239 26.87 17.88 -4.65
CA LYS A 239 27.16 16.95 -5.74
C LYS A 239 27.16 15.50 -5.24
N LEU A 240 26.56 14.64 -6.05
CA LEU A 240 26.57 13.19 -5.86
C LEU A 240 27.00 12.54 -7.17
N HIS A 241 28.08 11.76 -7.14
CA HIS A 241 28.50 10.95 -8.27
C HIS A 241 28.13 9.49 -7.98
N CYS A 242 27.28 8.92 -8.83
CA CYS A 242 26.79 7.53 -8.68
C CYS A 242 26.72 6.81 -10.03
N LEU A 243 27.67 7.09 -10.91
CA LEU A 243 27.77 6.44 -12.23
C LEU A 243 27.85 4.92 -12.03
N GLU A 244 27.05 4.14 -12.79
CA GLU A 244 27.00 2.67 -12.73
C GLU A 244 26.66 2.10 -11.33
N ALA A 245 26.18 2.94 -10.39
CA ALA A 245 25.93 2.51 -9.01
C ALA A 245 24.60 1.75 -8.84
N PHE A 246 23.70 1.88 -9.82
CA PHE A 246 22.39 1.22 -9.85
C PHE A 246 22.32 0.09 -10.91
N ASP A 247 23.40 -0.09 -11.69
CA ASP A 247 23.47 -0.98 -12.85
C ASP A 247 23.78 -2.42 -12.43
N MET A 248 22.87 -3.06 -11.68
CA MET A 248 22.88 -4.51 -11.46
C MET A 248 21.43 -5.01 -11.43
N GLY A 249 21.11 -5.93 -12.35
CA GLY A 249 19.77 -6.44 -12.59
C GLY A 249 19.18 -7.23 -11.41
N ASP A 250 17.84 -7.19 -11.33
CA ASP A 250 16.95 -8.05 -10.53
C ASP A 250 17.22 -8.18 -9.00
N ALA A 251 18.03 -7.29 -8.40
CA ALA A 251 18.23 -7.22 -6.95
C ALA A 251 16.98 -6.79 -6.15
N PHE A 252 15.83 -6.59 -6.80
CA PHE A 252 14.54 -6.41 -6.16
C PHE A 252 14.06 -7.62 -5.34
N ARG A 253 14.75 -8.76 -5.43
CA ARG A 253 14.40 -10.00 -4.69
C ARG A 253 14.91 -10.04 -3.25
N GLN A 254 15.67 -9.05 -2.80
CA GLN A 254 16.10 -8.95 -1.40
C GLN A 254 15.16 -8.03 -0.62
N HIS A 255 14.62 -8.53 0.50
CA HIS A 255 13.90 -7.71 1.46
C HIS A 255 14.86 -6.69 2.07
N PHE A 256 14.63 -5.40 1.80
CA PHE A 256 15.42 -4.30 2.34
C PHE A 256 14.54 -3.34 3.14
N PHE A 257 15.15 -2.58 4.04
CA PHE A 257 14.44 -1.60 4.86
C PHE A 257 13.79 -0.49 4.00
N GLN A 258 12.48 -0.31 4.13
CA GLN A 258 11.72 0.72 3.41
C GLN A 258 11.18 1.78 4.37
N LEU A 259 11.67 3.01 4.24
CA LEU A 259 11.25 4.13 5.11
C LEU A 259 9.75 4.47 4.97
N CYS A 260 9.15 4.26 3.79
CA CYS A 260 7.73 4.48 3.53
C CYS A 260 6.82 3.40 4.12
N ASN A 261 7.38 2.26 4.56
CA ASN A 261 6.66 1.19 5.24
C ASN A 261 7.55 0.56 6.33
N PRO A 262 7.82 1.30 7.42
CA PRO A 262 8.70 0.85 8.50
C PRO A 262 8.01 -0.12 9.47
N GLU A 263 6.76 -0.50 9.22
CA GLU A 263 5.93 -1.29 10.12
C GLU A 263 6.24 -2.78 9.99
N GLY A 264 6.48 -3.48 11.09
CA GLY A 264 6.72 -4.92 11.07
C GLY A 264 7.43 -5.45 12.30
N GLU A 265 7.73 -6.74 12.27
CA GLU A 265 8.57 -7.41 13.26
C GLU A 265 10.05 -7.28 12.84
N TYR A 266 10.89 -6.95 13.81
CA TYR A 266 12.33 -6.75 13.61
C TYR A 266 13.10 -7.64 14.58
N THR A 267 14.13 -8.32 14.07
CA THR A 267 15.18 -8.95 14.87
C THR A 267 16.53 -8.39 14.43
N LEU A 268 17.12 -7.56 15.28
CA LEU A 268 18.33 -6.79 14.98
C LEU A 268 19.53 -7.35 15.73
N ASN A 269 20.59 -7.70 14.99
CA ASN A 269 21.90 -7.99 15.57
C ASN A 269 22.70 -6.70 15.70
N MET A 270 22.83 -6.21 16.94
CA MET A 270 23.44 -4.90 17.22
C MET A 270 24.96 -4.88 17.00
N ALA A 271 25.61 -6.02 16.74
CA ALA A 271 26.99 -6.07 16.26
C ALA A 271 27.15 -5.57 14.82
N SER A 272 26.11 -5.65 14.00
CA SER A 272 26.15 -5.18 12.60
C SER A 272 25.88 -3.67 12.50
N PRO A 273 26.71 -2.91 11.76
CA PRO A 273 26.42 -1.51 11.43
C PRO A 273 25.10 -1.32 10.68
N TYR A 274 24.69 -2.27 9.83
CA TYR A 274 23.44 -2.20 9.07
C TYR A 274 22.22 -2.17 9.99
N TYR A 275 22.11 -3.11 10.94
CA TYR A 275 20.99 -3.13 11.88
C TYR A 275 20.99 -1.94 12.84
N ARG A 276 22.18 -1.42 13.21
CA ARG A 276 22.29 -0.16 13.96
C ARG A 276 21.71 1.02 13.18
N ALA A 277 22.02 1.12 11.89
CA ALA A 277 21.47 2.14 11.01
C ALA A 277 19.94 2.00 10.83
N VAL A 278 19.40 0.78 10.70
CA VAL A 278 17.95 0.53 10.70
C VAL A 278 17.30 1.05 11.98
N LEU A 279 17.83 0.71 13.15
CA LEU A 279 17.30 1.18 14.43
C LEU A 279 17.32 2.71 14.53
N ARG A 280 18.42 3.36 14.12
CA ARG A 280 18.50 4.83 14.10
C ARG A 280 17.48 5.46 13.17
N LEU A 281 17.24 4.88 12.00
CA LEU A 281 16.21 5.36 11.08
C LEU A 281 14.81 5.21 11.69
N LEU A 282 14.50 4.11 12.37
CA LEU A 282 13.24 3.94 13.11
C LEU A 282 13.07 5.00 14.21
N LEU A 283 14.13 5.28 14.98
CA LEU A 283 14.10 6.35 16.00
C LEU A 283 13.92 7.75 15.39
N LYS A 284 14.53 8.02 14.23
CA LYS A 284 14.30 9.26 13.46
C LYS A 284 12.83 9.38 13.01
N ILE A 285 12.19 8.28 12.62
CA ILE A 285 10.74 8.24 12.30
C ILE A 285 9.91 8.59 13.54
N CYS A 286 10.20 7.98 14.69
CA CYS A 286 9.52 8.31 15.95
C CYS A 286 9.62 9.80 16.26
N ARG A 287 10.81 10.39 16.14
CA ARG A 287 11.00 11.83 16.32
C ARG A 287 10.21 12.68 15.32
N LYS A 288 10.24 12.31 14.03
CA LYS A 288 9.48 13.02 12.96
C LYS A 288 7.97 13.02 13.23
N LEU A 289 7.45 11.92 13.76
CA LEU A 289 6.04 11.73 14.06
C LEU A 289 5.66 12.10 15.50
N ASN A 290 6.60 12.62 16.29
CA ASN A 290 6.43 12.96 17.71
C ASN A 290 5.91 11.79 18.57
N LEU A 291 6.47 10.59 18.36
CA LEU A 291 6.13 9.36 19.08
C LEU A 291 7.23 8.98 20.08
N SER A 292 6.84 8.49 21.25
CA SER A 292 7.77 7.86 22.20
C SER A 292 8.07 6.41 21.82
N VAL A 293 9.21 5.87 22.27
CA VAL A 293 9.57 4.47 22.03
C VAL A 293 8.50 3.51 22.55
N LYS A 294 7.92 3.77 23.73
CA LYS A 294 6.83 2.93 24.29
C LYS A 294 5.58 2.87 23.42
N GLN A 295 5.30 3.91 22.63
CA GLN A 295 4.16 3.95 21.72
C GLN A 295 4.46 3.25 20.40
N ALA A 296 5.71 3.36 19.92
CA ALA A 296 6.11 2.85 18.61
C ALA A 296 6.65 1.42 18.62
N PHE A 297 7.22 0.96 19.73
CA PHE A 297 7.84 -0.36 19.87
C PHE A 297 7.00 -1.20 20.85
N SER A 298 6.42 -2.30 20.35
CA SER A 298 5.77 -3.33 21.17
C SER A 298 6.58 -4.63 21.19
N ASP A 299 6.37 -5.45 22.22
CA ASP A 299 7.05 -6.75 22.38
C ASP A 299 8.59 -6.63 22.36
N LEU A 300 9.10 -5.49 22.84
CA LEU A 300 10.53 -5.21 22.87
C LEU A 300 11.24 -6.12 23.86
N THR A 301 12.15 -6.95 23.33
CA THR A 301 13.06 -7.80 24.09
C THR A 301 14.49 -7.42 23.72
N CYS A 302 15.36 -7.30 24.72
CA CYS A 302 16.77 -6.95 24.55
C CYS A 302 17.64 -8.01 25.24
N GLU A 303 18.43 -8.74 24.47
CA GLU A 303 19.38 -9.74 24.96
C GLU A 303 20.79 -9.14 24.95
N GLY A 304 21.37 -8.92 26.15
CA GLY A 304 22.73 -8.39 26.28
C GLY A 304 22.90 -6.94 25.81
N CYS A 305 21.81 -6.17 25.70
CA CYS A 305 21.81 -4.77 25.29
C CYS A 305 20.64 -3.98 25.92
N VAL A 306 20.65 -2.65 25.78
CA VAL A 306 19.58 -1.75 26.26
C VAL A 306 19.32 -0.67 25.22
N LEU A 307 18.05 -0.43 24.88
CA LEU A 307 17.65 0.66 24.00
C LEU A 307 17.67 2.00 24.77
N THR A 308 18.33 3.01 24.22
CA THR A 308 18.33 4.38 24.76
C THR A 308 17.74 5.36 23.74
N GLU A 309 17.10 6.42 24.24
CA GLU A 309 16.54 7.52 23.41
C GLU A 309 17.49 8.73 23.35
N GLN A 310 18.75 8.56 23.77
CA GLN A 310 19.71 9.63 23.88
C GLN A 310 20.37 9.94 22.54
N LEU A 311 20.52 11.23 22.25
CA LEU A 311 21.36 11.72 21.17
C LEU A 311 22.76 11.92 21.73
N GLY A 312 23.76 11.30 21.11
CA GLY A 312 25.16 11.54 21.46
C GLY A 312 25.63 12.92 20.98
N ASP A 313 26.90 13.24 21.27
CA ASP A 313 27.53 14.55 20.97
C ASP A 313 27.45 14.98 19.51
N TYR A 314 27.28 14.00 18.61
CA TYR A 314 27.19 14.20 17.17
C TYR A 314 25.73 14.33 16.66
N GLY A 315 24.73 14.46 17.54
CA GLY A 315 23.32 14.56 17.13
C GLY A 315 22.78 13.28 16.47
N ILE A 316 23.41 12.14 16.76
CA ILE A 316 23.06 10.81 16.27
C ILE A 316 22.58 10.01 17.48
N TYR A 317 21.55 9.19 17.31
CA TYR A 317 21.08 8.31 18.36
C TYR A 317 22.17 7.32 18.78
N GLU A 318 22.41 7.26 20.08
CA GLU A 318 23.24 6.21 20.65
C GLU A 318 22.47 4.90 20.62
N VAL A 319 23.06 3.89 19.97
CA VAL A 319 22.47 2.56 19.88
C VAL A 319 23.50 1.53 20.33
N PRO A 320 23.09 0.37 20.88
CA PRO A 320 24.03 -0.66 21.29
C PRO A 320 24.91 -1.16 20.14
N THR A 321 26.14 -1.54 20.49
CA THR A 321 27.14 -2.08 19.55
C THR A 321 27.28 -3.60 19.61
N SER A 322 26.50 -4.25 20.49
CA SER A 322 26.47 -5.69 20.69
C SER A 322 25.12 -6.11 21.26
N GLY A 323 24.80 -7.40 21.21
CA GLY A 323 23.52 -7.96 21.68
C GLY A 323 22.47 -8.06 20.57
N ARG A 324 21.30 -8.58 20.94
CA ARG A 324 20.17 -8.79 20.02
C ARG A 324 18.93 -8.06 20.52
N MET A 325 18.20 -7.42 19.60
CA MET A 325 16.92 -6.78 19.89
C MET A 325 15.83 -7.39 19.02
N THR A 326 14.69 -7.73 19.63
CA THR A 326 13.50 -8.17 18.91
C THR A 326 12.30 -7.32 19.33
N PHE A 327 11.55 -6.78 18.36
CA PHE A 327 10.38 -5.93 18.63
C PHE A 327 9.45 -5.87 17.42
N VAL A 328 8.21 -5.45 17.66
CA VAL A 328 7.25 -5.05 16.62
C VAL A 328 7.19 -3.52 16.57
N PHE A 329 7.55 -2.93 15.44
CA PHE A 329 7.46 -1.49 15.21
C PHE A 329 6.10 -1.12 14.61
N SER A 330 5.40 -0.18 15.25
CA SER A 330 4.19 0.42 14.68
C SER A 330 3.98 1.88 15.04
N THR A 331 3.73 2.70 14.02
CA THR A 331 3.33 4.10 14.16
C THR A 331 1.83 4.26 14.42
N THR A 332 1.01 3.24 14.16
CA THR A 332 -0.46 3.31 14.23
C THR A 332 -1.01 3.25 15.65
N LYS A 333 -0.32 2.57 16.59
CA LYS A 333 -0.70 2.51 18.02
C LYS A 333 -0.63 3.87 18.72
N ALA A 334 0.10 4.81 18.14
CA ALA A 334 0.36 6.12 18.74
C ALA A 334 -0.68 7.19 18.38
N SER A 335 -1.56 6.91 17.42
CA SER A 335 -2.77 7.71 17.21
C SER A 335 -3.75 7.32 18.31
N GLY A 336 -3.83 8.15 19.35
CA GLY A 336 -4.72 7.92 20.49
C GLY A 336 -6.19 7.67 20.07
N PRO A 337 -7.05 7.26 21.02
CA PRO A 337 -8.48 7.03 20.78
C PRO A 337 -9.22 8.21 20.14
N ASP A 338 -8.65 9.43 20.18
CA ASP A 338 -9.29 10.68 19.72
C ASP A 338 -9.27 10.92 18.20
N VAL A 339 -8.44 10.23 17.40
CA VAL A 339 -8.47 10.38 15.92
C VAL A 339 -9.70 9.69 15.31
N TYR A 340 -10.35 8.80 16.06
CA TYR A 340 -11.44 7.96 15.57
C TYR A 340 -12.84 8.54 15.86
N GLN A 341 -12.92 9.77 16.39
CA GLN A 341 -14.16 10.55 16.42
C GLN A 341 -14.43 11.31 15.10
N GLU A 342 -13.44 11.41 14.22
CA GLU A 342 -13.62 11.89 12.84
C GLU A 342 -14.16 10.76 11.94
N SER A 343 -14.85 11.10 10.85
CA SER A 343 -15.49 10.10 9.97
C SER A 343 -14.48 9.11 9.40
N VAL A 344 -14.92 7.86 9.14
CA VAL A 344 -14.11 6.81 8.48
C VAL A 344 -13.45 7.30 7.18
N GLU A 345 -14.09 8.27 6.51
CA GLU A 345 -13.59 8.94 5.32
C GLU A 345 -12.35 9.80 5.61
N GLY A 346 -12.39 10.63 6.66
CA GLY A 346 -11.26 11.47 7.07
C GLY A 346 -10.04 10.64 7.49
N ILE A 347 -10.26 9.45 8.07
CA ILE A 347 -9.17 8.56 8.49
C ILE A 347 -8.56 7.82 7.30
N ALA A 348 -9.37 7.33 6.35
CA ALA A 348 -8.86 6.71 5.13
C ALA A 348 -8.02 7.69 4.29
N GLU A 349 -8.45 8.95 4.21
CA GLU A 349 -7.69 10.03 3.58
C GLU A 349 -6.43 10.36 4.40
N SER A 350 -6.53 10.42 5.74
CA SER A 350 -5.40 10.62 6.66
C SER A 350 -4.34 9.51 6.60
N LEU A 351 -4.71 8.26 6.32
CA LEU A 351 -3.78 7.13 6.21
C LEU A 351 -2.97 7.17 4.91
N VAL A 352 -3.60 7.56 3.80
CA VAL A 352 -2.88 7.82 2.54
C VAL A 352 -1.99 9.05 2.69
N LEU A 353 -2.48 10.11 3.37
CA LEU A 353 -1.66 11.24 3.79
C LEU A 353 -0.52 10.84 4.74
N ARG A 354 -0.68 9.80 5.58
CA ARG A 354 0.38 9.31 6.48
C ARG A 354 1.50 8.60 5.73
N GLY A 355 1.17 7.89 4.65
CA GLY A 355 2.15 7.43 3.67
C GLY A 355 2.95 8.60 3.10
N GLU A 356 2.28 9.73 2.82
CA GLU A 356 2.94 10.98 2.43
C GLU A 356 3.74 11.63 3.59
N MET A 357 3.30 11.51 4.85
CA MET A 357 4.05 12.03 6.01
C MET A 357 5.39 11.32 6.20
N CYS A 358 5.52 10.05 5.82
CA CYS A 358 6.81 9.35 5.84
C CYS A 358 7.72 9.78 4.68
N LYS A 359 7.14 10.20 3.54
CA LYS A 359 7.90 10.74 2.40
C LYS A 359 8.60 12.06 2.76
N ILE A 360 9.64 12.35 2.00
CA ILE A 360 10.41 13.59 2.10
C ILE A 360 9.86 14.55 1.03
N ARG A 361 9.57 15.80 1.40
CA ARG A 361 9.24 16.81 0.38
C ARG A 361 10.49 17.15 -0.40
N LEU A 362 10.52 16.84 -1.70
CA LEU A 362 11.65 17.18 -2.55
C LEU A 362 11.69 18.71 -2.71
N ARG A 363 12.73 19.36 -2.18
CA ARG A 363 12.91 20.80 -2.34
C ARG A 363 13.47 21.11 -3.72
N LEU A 364 13.07 22.24 -4.30
CA LEU A 364 13.44 22.60 -5.68
C LEU A 364 14.96 22.81 -5.83
N ASP A 365 15.63 23.39 -4.83
CA ASP A 365 17.10 23.54 -4.80
C ASP A 365 17.81 22.19 -4.89
N LYS A 366 17.33 21.19 -4.15
CA LYS A 366 17.84 19.81 -4.24
C LYS A 366 17.46 19.11 -5.54
N ALA A 367 16.27 19.34 -6.07
CA ALA A 367 15.83 18.76 -7.33
C ALA A 367 16.73 19.18 -8.51
N VAL A 368 17.13 20.46 -8.57
CA VAL A 368 18.04 20.97 -9.61
C VAL A 368 19.41 20.30 -9.54
N LEU A 369 19.89 19.98 -8.34
CA LEU A 369 21.18 19.29 -8.17
C LEU A 369 21.12 17.79 -8.53
N LEU A 370 19.93 17.23 -8.73
CA LEU A 370 19.77 15.88 -9.29
C LEU A 370 19.88 15.85 -10.82
N ILE A 371 19.91 16.99 -11.51
CA ILE A 371 20.01 17.05 -12.98
C ILE A 371 21.30 16.37 -13.47
N PRO A 372 22.50 16.71 -12.96
CA PRO A 372 23.74 16.05 -13.40
C PRO A 372 23.74 14.56 -13.09
N VAL A 373 23.13 14.16 -11.97
CA VAL A 373 22.96 12.75 -11.59
C VAL A 373 22.10 12.03 -12.61
N PHE A 374 20.93 12.59 -12.94
CA PHE A 374 20.00 12.03 -13.91
C PHE A 374 20.60 11.90 -15.31
N ASP A 375 21.41 12.88 -15.73
CA ASP A 375 22.07 12.86 -17.04
C ASP A 375 23.23 11.86 -17.11
N ALA A 376 23.94 11.63 -16.00
CA ALA A 376 25.04 10.66 -15.93
C ALA A 376 24.57 9.20 -15.93
N LEU A 377 23.34 8.91 -15.51
CA LEU A 377 22.81 7.55 -15.44
C LEU A 377 22.48 6.97 -16.82
N GLN A 378 22.93 5.73 -17.05
CA GLN A 378 22.55 4.93 -18.22
C GLN A 378 21.07 4.53 -18.12
N ASP A 379 20.69 3.86 -17.02
CA ASP A 379 19.28 3.62 -16.68
C ASP A 379 18.78 4.67 -15.66
N LYS A 380 17.81 5.45 -16.09
CA LYS A 380 17.19 6.53 -15.31
C LYS A 380 16.04 6.04 -14.43
N LEU A 381 15.50 4.85 -14.68
CA LEU A 381 14.30 4.37 -14.00
C LEU A 381 14.49 4.12 -12.51
N PRO A 382 15.60 3.53 -12.02
CA PRO A 382 15.83 3.34 -10.58
C PRO A 382 15.78 4.65 -9.79
N LEU A 383 16.33 5.74 -10.36
CA LEU A 383 16.27 7.07 -9.76
C LEU A 383 14.82 7.58 -9.69
N ILE A 384 14.05 7.43 -10.77
CA ILE A 384 12.64 7.85 -10.80
C ILE A 384 11.77 7.03 -9.83
N ASP A 385 12.00 5.71 -9.74
CA ASP A 385 11.30 4.82 -8.81
C ASP A 385 11.65 5.16 -7.35
N ALA A 386 12.92 5.50 -7.08
CA ALA A 386 13.35 6.02 -5.79
C ALA A 386 12.66 7.33 -5.42
N LEU A 387 12.51 8.25 -6.38
CA LEU A 387 11.77 9.49 -6.19
C LEU A 387 10.28 9.22 -5.89
N ALA A 388 9.64 8.35 -6.65
CA ALA A 388 8.22 8.01 -6.50
C ALA A 388 7.89 7.44 -5.11
N LYS A 389 8.71 6.50 -4.63
CA LYS A 389 8.49 5.84 -3.34
C LYS A 389 8.83 6.73 -2.15
N ASN A 390 9.91 7.51 -2.21
CA ASN A 390 10.45 8.21 -1.05
C ASN A 390 10.05 9.68 -0.95
N PHE A 391 9.58 10.30 -2.03
CA PHE A 391 9.39 11.75 -2.08
C PHE A 391 7.97 12.18 -2.42
N ILE A 392 7.56 13.31 -1.85
CA ILE A 392 6.46 14.11 -2.37
C ILE A 392 7.07 15.01 -3.44
N VAL A 393 6.56 14.92 -4.67
CA VAL A 393 7.02 15.73 -5.81
C VAL A 393 5.91 16.68 -6.26
N ASP A 394 6.26 17.88 -6.73
CA ASP A 394 5.30 18.84 -7.28
C ASP A 394 5.28 18.72 -8.82
N TYR A 395 4.27 19.30 -9.48
CA TYR A 395 4.16 19.30 -10.95
C TYR A 395 5.44 19.80 -11.63
N SER A 396 6.10 20.81 -11.07
CA SER A 396 7.36 21.37 -11.59
C SER A 396 8.49 20.34 -11.64
N HIS A 397 8.58 19.44 -10.66
CA HIS A 397 9.57 18.37 -10.67
C HIS A 397 9.27 17.37 -11.79
N VAL A 398 8.00 16.98 -11.96
CA VAL A 398 7.59 16.05 -13.03
C VAL A 398 7.87 16.67 -14.41
N GLU A 399 7.56 17.96 -14.58
CA GLU A 399 7.87 18.72 -15.80
C GLU A 399 9.37 18.76 -16.07
N MET A 400 10.19 19.04 -15.04
CA MET A 400 11.65 19.06 -15.15
C MET A 400 12.20 17.72 -15.64
N PHE A 401 11.83 16.60 -14.99
CA PHE A 401 12.30 15.28 -15.41
C PHE A 401 11.77 14.89 -16.79
N CYS A 402 10.54 15.27 -17.16
CA CYS A 402 10.02 15.04 -18.51
C CYS A 402 10.84 15.80 -19.58
N LYS A 403 11.26 17.04 -19.31
CA LYS A 403 12.14 17.81 -20.21
C LYS A 403 13.51 17.14 -20.37
N LEU A 404 14.12 16.67 -19.28
CA LEU A 404 15.41 15.97 -19.29
C LEU A 404 15.35 14.59 -19.97
N GLY A 405 14.29 13.83 -19.70
CA GLY A 405 14.09 12.48 -20.23
C GLY A 405 13.84 12.42 -21.74
N LYS A 406 13.51 13.57 -22.37
CA LYS A 406 13.10 13.68 -23.78
C LYS A 406 11.84 12.85 -24.09
N SER A 407 11.33 12.95 -25.32
CA SER A 407 10.00 12.43 -25.70
C SER A 407 9.75 10.95 -25.36
N MET A 408 10.75 10.06 -25.49
CA MET A 408 10.57 8.63 -25.24
C MET A 408 10.39 8.25 -23.76
N MET A 409 10.95 9.03 -22.82
CA MET A 409 10.86 8.73 -21.39
C MET A 409 9.63 9.36 -20.72
N ILE A 410 8.99 10.36 -21.36
CA ILE A 410 7.84 11.09 -20.79
C ILE A 410 6.77 10.14 -20.23
N PRO A 411 6.28 9.11 -20.96
CA PRO A 411 5.27 8.21 -20.41
C PRO A 411 5.75 7.44 -19.17
N LYS A 412 6.99 6.95 -19.19
CA LYS A 412 7.59 6.18 -18.07
C LYS A 412 7.77 7.05 -16.82
N ILE A 413 8.19 8.29 -17.00
CA ILE A 413 8.38 9.26 -15.91
C ILE A 413 7.04 9.62 -15.29
N ILE A 414 6.05 10.01 -16.11
CA ILE A 414 4.74 10.41 -15.60
C ILE A 414 4.08 9.24 -14.86
N GLN A 415 4.03 8.04 -15.44
CA GLN A 415 3.41 6.86 -14.81
C GLN A 415 4.01 6.53 -13.44
N ARG A 416 5.34 6.67 -13.29
CA ARG A 416 6.03 6.42 -12.02
C ARG A 416 5.81 7.53 -11.00
N LEU A 417 5.85 8.80 -11.41
CA LEU A 417 5.76 9.92 -10.48
C LEU A 417 4.32 10.38 -10.18
N LEU A 418 3.31 9.91 -10.94
CA LEU A 418 1.95 10.42 -10.83
C LEU A 418 1.36 10.27 -9.43
N HIS A 419 1.60 9.13 -8.79
CA HIS A 419 1.11 8.84 -7.45
C HIS A 419 1.89 9.58 -6.35
N ALA A 420 3.11 10.02 -6.65
CA ALA A 420 3.94 10.82 -5.75
C ALA A 420 3.67 12.33 -5.88
N CYS A 421 2.88 12.73 -6.88
CA CYS A 421 2.59 14.13 -7.18
C CYS A 421 1.66 14.75 -6.14
N SER A 422 2.11 15.84 -5.52
CA SER A 422 1.32 16.68 -4.63
C SER A 422 0.25 17.48 -5.40
N GLY A 423 -0.75 17.98 -4.69
CA GLY A 423 -1.82 18.82 -5.27
C GLY A 423 -3.00 18.05 -5.87
N GLY A 424 -3.14 16.78 -5.52
CA GLY A 424 -4.33 15.96 -5.79
C GLY A 424 -4.62 15.76 -7.28
N ASN A 425 -5.88 15.54 -7.60
CA ASN A 425 -6.29 15.16 -8.96
C ASN A 425 -6.00 16.24 -10.01
N LEU A 426 -6.09 17.53 -9.66
CA LEU A 426 -5.79 18.61 -10.60
C LEU A 426 -4.34 18.53 -11.09
N CYS A 427 -3.37 18.45 -10.18
CA CYS A 427 -1.96 18.34 -10.54
C CYS A 427 -1.66 17.06 -11.32
N ARG A 428 -2.26 15.93 -10.94
CA ARG A 428 -2.12 14.66 -11.68
C ARG A 428 -2.63 14.81 -13.13
N HIS A 429 -3.76 15.50 -13.34
CA HIS A 429 -4.26 15.80 -14.68
C HIS A 429 -3.35 16.77 -15.45
N MET A 430 -2.75 17.76 -14.79
CA MET A 430 -1.73 18.61 -15.42
C MET A 430 -0.51 17.80 -15.85
N CYS A 431 -0.03 16.84 -15.05
CA CYS A 431 1.05 15.94 -15.43
C CYS A 431 0.74 15.17 -16.73
N LEU A 432 -0.51 14.73 -16.94
CA LEU A 432 -0.90 14.09 -18.21
C LEU A 432 -0.70 15.01 -19.42
N ARG A 433 -0.85 16.33 -19.26
CA ARG A 433 -0.69 17.32 -20.34
C ARG A 433 0.76 17.50 -20.79
N LEU A 434 1.73 16.98 -20.02
CA LEU A 434 3.14 16.94 -20.43
C LEU A 434 3.41 15.91 -21.54
N ALA A 435 2.44 15.03 -21.83
CA ALA A 435 2.53 14.10 -22.94
C ALA A 435 2.75 14.85 -24.27
N SER A 436 3.81 14.50 -24.99
CA SER A 436 4.19 15.19 -26.23
C SER A 436 3.28 14.88 -27.43
N THR A 437 2.53 13.77 -27.36
CA THR A 437 1.60 13.35 -28.42
C THR A 437 0.28 12.84 -27.86
N LYS A 438 -0.77 12.86 -28.69
CA LYS A 438 -2.08 12.25 -28.35
C LYS A 438 -1.98 10.76 -28.06
N GLY A 439 -1.05 10.05 -28.71
CA GLY A 439 -0.78 8.63 -28.46
C GLY A 439 -0.23 8.39 -27.06
N GLN A 440 0.79 9.17 -26.66
CA GLN A 440 1.35 9.13 -25.31
C GLN A 440 0.30 9.48 -24.25
N TYR A 441 -0.48 10.54 -24.49
CA TYR A 441 -1.56 10.93 -23.56
C TYR A 441 -2.54 9.78 -23.30
N LYS A 442 -3.00 9.11 -24.36
CA LYS A 442 -3.91 7.95 -24.25
C LYS A 442 -3.26 6.79 -23.51
N GLN A 443 -1.99 6.50 -23.78
CA GLN A 443 -1.24 5.44 -23.12
C GLN A 443 -1.12 5.70 -21.61
N ILE A 444 -0.74 6.92 -21.23
CA ILE A 444 -0.60 7.31 -19.82
C ILE A 444 -1.97 7.28 -19.14
N LEU A 445 -2.99 7.90 -19.74
CA LEU A 445 -4.34 7.94 -19.18
C LEU A 445 -4.90 6.54 -18.93
N ARG A 446 -4.75 5.60 -19.89
CA ARG A 446 -5.24 4.22 -19.74
C ARG A 446 -4.61 3.51 -18.55
N ARG A 447 -3.30 3.69 -18.33
CA ARG A 447 -2.54 3.06 -17.23
C ARG A 447 -2.71 3.79 -15.89
N ALA A 448 -3.03 5.07 -15.93
CA ALA A 448 -3.20 5.89 -14.73
C ALA A 448 -4.64 5.97 -14.22
N MET A 449 -5.64 5.55 -15.01
CA MET A 449 -7.06 5.80 -14.72
C MET A 449 -7.49 5.29 -13.34
N LEU A 450 -7.03 4.08 -12.98
CA LEU A 450 -7.30 3.48 -11.69
C LEU A 450 -6.75 4.35 -10.55
N CYS A 451 -5.50 4.82 -10.67
CA CYS A 451 -4.85 5.71 -9.71
C CYS A 451 -5.52 7.11 -9.64
N LEU A 452 -5.98 7.66 -10.77
CA LEU A 452 -6.63 8.97 -10.85
C LEU A 452 -8.02 9.01 -10.23
N THR A 453 -8.76 7.91 -10.32
CA THR A 453 -10.14 7.81 -9.83
C THR A 453 -10.26 6.97 -8.55
N PHE A 454 -9.14 6.52 -7.99
CA PHE A 454 -9.12 5.82 -6.71
C PHE A 454 -9.39 6.79 -5.56
N THR A 455 -10.25 6.34 -4.65
CA THR A 455 -10.69 7.13 -3.49
C THR A 455 -10.55 6.26 -2.24
N PRO A 456 -9.58 6.55 -1.35
CA PRO A 456 -9.34 5.74 -0.16
C PRO A 456 -10.56 5.64 0.77
N SER A 457 -11.40 6.68 0.78
CA SER A 457 -12.66 6.73 1.52
C SER A 457 -13.74 5.77 0.98
N ASN A 458 -13.64 5.35 -0.29
CA ASN A 458 -14.53 4.36 -0.90
C ASN A 458 -13.76 3.30 -1.71
N PRO A 459 -12.99 2.42 -1.05
CA PRO A 459 -12.10 1.48 -1.71
C PRO A 459 -12.84 0.24 -2.24
N SER A 460 -14.11 0.04 -1.89
CA SER A 460 -14.83 -1.21 -2.14
C SER A 460 -15.14 -1.41 -3.62
N MET A 461 -14.48 -2.39 -4.25
CA MET A 461 -14.73 -2.84 -5.62
C MET A 461 -13.88 -4.09 -5.92
N HIS A 462 -14.06 -4.64 -7.12
CA HIS A 462 -13.12 -5.60 -7.68
C HIS A 462 -11.91 -4.88 -8.28
N TYR A 463 -10.71 -5.38 -8.01
CA TYR A 463 -9.44 -4.88 -8.52
C TYR A 463 -8.77 -5.95 -9.39
N THR A 464 -8.26 -5.51 -10.54
CA THR A 464 -7.33 -6.26 -11.39
C THR A 464 -6.10 -5.37 -11.56
N LEU A 465 -5.01 -5.73 -10.89
CA LEU A 465 -3.79 -4.94 -10.81
C LEU A 465 -2.67 -5.63 -11.58
N HIS A 466 -2.06 -4.91 -12.52
CA HIS A 466 -0.86 -5.36 -13.21
C HIS A 466 0.36 -4.86 -12.46
N LEU A 467 1.03 -5.72 -11.69
CA LEU A 467 2.07 -5.32 -10.75
C LEU A 467 3.34 -4.78 -11.45
N ASP A 468 3.51 -5.05 -12.74
CA ASP A 468 4.55 -4.45 -13.59
C ASP A 468 4.27 -2.97 -13.95
N GLU A 469 3.03 -2.51 -13.80
CA GLU A 469 2.65 -1.11 -13.98
C GLU A 469 2.81 -0.31 -12.67
N PRO A 470 3.59 0.79 -12.66
CA PRO A 470 3.88 1.53 -11.43
C PRO A 470 2.65 2.08 -10.69
N CYS A 471 1.61 2.49 -11.41
CA CYS A 471 0.37 2.97 -10.80
C CYS A 471 -0.37 1.84 -10.08
N ASP A 472 -0.46 0.66 -10.70
CA ASP A 472 -1.17 -0.50 -10.15
C ASP A 472 -0.40 -1.13 -8.97
N PHE A 473 0.93 -1.17 -9.05
CA PHE A 473 1.77 -1.59 -7.93
C PHE A 473 1.56 -0.67 -6.71
N HIS A 474 1.58 0.64 -6.91
CA HIS A 474 1.31 1.59 -5.84
C HIS A 474 -0.12 1.48 -5.29
N MET A 475 -1.09 1.15 -6.15
CA MET A 475 -2.46 0.85 -5.74
C MET A 475 -2.52 -0.38 -4.84
N ALA A 476 -1.80 -1.45 -5.16
CA ALA A 476 -1.70 -2.64 -4.31
C ALA A 476 -1.09 -2.32 -2.95
N GLU A 477 0.00 -1.53 -2.91
CA GLU A 477 0.61 -1.07 -1.66
C GLU A 477 -0.37 -0.26 -0.81
N SER A 478 -1.12 0.66 -1.43
CA SER A 478 -2.11 1.51 -0.75
C SER A 478 -3.25 0.69 -0.15
N LEU A 479 -3.79 -0.27 -0.91
CA LEU A 479 -4.86 -1.16 -0.44
C LEU A 479 -4.38 -2.08 0.68
N ARG A 480 -3.12 -2.53 0.66
CA ARG A 480 -2.53 -3.34 1.75
C ARG A 480 -2.42 -2.55 3.06
N ILE A 481 -2.05 -1.27 2.99
CA ILE A 481 -2.02 -0.38 4.15
C ILE A 481 -3.43 -0.17 4.70
N LEU A 482 -4.40 0.06 3.82
CA LEU A 482 -5.80 0.27 4.19
C LEU A 482 -6.41 -1.00 4.83
N ASP A 483 -6.13 -2.18 4.27
CA ASP A 483 -6.58 -3.47 4.80
C ASP A 483 -6.08 -3.71 6.22
N ARG A 484 -4.77 -3.52 6.45
CA ARG A 484 -4.14 -3.63 7.77
C ARG A 484 -4.80 -2.68 8.78
N TRP A 485 -5.08 -1.44 8.37
CA TRP A 485 -5.73 -0.47 9.24
C TRP A 485 -7.18 -0.86 9.57
N GLU A 486 -8.00 -1.22 8.56
CA GLU A 486 -9.39 -1.61 8.77
C GLU A 486 -9.50 -2.86 9.65
N ALA A 487 -8.62 -3.85 9.44
CA ALA A 487 -8.53 -5.05 10.27
C ALA A 487 -8.23 -4.70 11.74
N ASN A 488 -7.21 -3.86 11.98
CA ASN A 488 -6.84 -3.43 13.33
C ASN A 488 -7.92 -2.57 14.00
N ALA A 489 -8.60 -1.72 13.24
CA ALA A 489 -9.72 -0.93 13.73
C ALA A 489 -10.87 -1.84 14.17
N ALA A 490 -11.19 -2.86 13.38
CA ALA A 490 -12.23 -3.83 13.72
C ALA A 490 -11.95 -4.57 15.03
N VAL A 491 -10.70 -5.03 15.23
CA VAL A 491 -10.26 -5.69 16.47
C VAL A 491 -10.40 -4.76 17.68
N ARG A 492 -9.96 -3.50 17.56
CA ARG A 492 -10.07 -2.51 18.67
C ARG A 492 -11.51 -2.19 19.04
N SER A 493 -12.41 -2.15 18.06
CA SER A 493 -13.84 -1.94 18.29
C SER A 493 -14.57 -3.20 18.80
N GLY A 494 -13.87 -4.33 18.96
CA GLY A 494 -14.46 -5.57 19.43
C GLY A 494 -15.42 -6.23 18.44
N TYR A 495 -15.30 -5.90 17.14
CA TYR A 495 -16.16 -6.50 16.12
C TYR A 495 -15.77 -7.95 15.85
N PHE A 496 -16.79 -8.77 15.57
CA PHE A 496 -16.58 -10.14 15.11
C PHE A 496 -15.80 -10.18 13.79
N ASP A 497 -15.05 -11.26 13.62
CA ASP A 497 -14.34 -11.53 12.38
C ASP A 497 -15.31 -12.07 11.32
N ILE A 498 -15.60 -11.20 10.34
CA ILE A 498 -16.51 -11.45 9.21
C ILE A 498 -15.75 -11.63 7.88
N SER A 499 -14.42 -11.79 7.94
CA SER A 499 -13.58 -11.96 6.74
C SER A 499 -13.68 -13.36 6.16
N GLN A 500 -13.43 -13.52 4.86
CA GLN A 500 -13.50 -14.82 4.17
C GLN A 500 -12.63 -15.91 4.81
N ARG A 501 -11.50 -15.52 5.40
CA ARG A 501 -10.49 -16.43 5.99
C ARG A 501 -10.48 -16.45 7.52
N GLY A 502 -11.31 -15.64 8.19
CA GLY A 502 -11.23 -15.48 9.65
C GLY A 502 -9.90 -14.84 10.10
N ASN A 503 -9.44 -13.83 9.37
CA ASN A 503 -8.20 -13.06 9.64
C ASN A 503 -8.41 -11.53 9.68
N GLN A 504 -9.65 -11.05 9.80
CA GLN A 504 -10.08 -9.64 9.76
C GLN A 504 -9.80 -8.87 8.46
N SER A 505 -9.26 -9.51 7.41
CA SER A 505 -8.98 -8.84 6.13
C SER A 505 -10.27 -8.45 5.40
N GLN A 506 -10.22 -7.31 4.73
CA GLN A 506 -11.23 -6.79 3.82
C GLN A 506 -11.06 -7.34 2.40
N VAL A 507 -9.90 -7.91 2.09
CA VAL A 507 -9.60 -8.57 0.82
C VAL A 507 -10.19 -9.98 0.80
N ARG A 508 -10.81 -10.33 -0.33
CA ARG A 508 -11.33 -11.68 -0.61
C ARG A 508 -11.19 -12.03 -2.09
N ASN A 509 -11.43 -13.30 -2.41
CA ASN A 509 -11.41 -13.84 -3.77
C ASN A 509 -10.09 -13.58 -4.52
N GLU A 510 -8.99 -13.49 -3.78
CA GLU A 510 -7.69 -13.14 -4.31
C GLU A 510 -7.14 -14.23 -5.25
N ARG A 511 -6.55 -13.77 -6.35
CA ARG A 511 -5.85 -14.58 -7.34
C ARG A 511 -4.59 -13.85 -7.78
N TYR A 512 -3.47 -14.56 -7.77
CA TYR A 512 -2.24 -14.11 -8.39
C TYR A 512 -1.89 -15.05 -9.53
N GLU A 513 -1.72 -14.51 -10.75
CA GLU A 513 -1.53 -15.32 -11.96
C GLU A 513 -2.64 -16.37 -12.15
N GLY A 514 -3.89 -15.97 -11.84
CA GLY A 514 -5.08 -16.83 -11.91
C GLY A 514 -5.19 -17.90 -10.81
N ARG A 515 -4.21 -18.00 -9.90
CA ARG A 515 -4.15 -19.01 -8.83
C ARG A 515 -4.43 -18.39 -7.46
N LYS A 516 -5.02 -19.16 -6.54
CA LYS A 516 -5.16 -18.72 -5.15
C LYS A 516 -3.75 -18.57 -4.53
N PRO A 517 -3.37 -17.38 -4.03
CA PRO A 517 -2.04 -17.17 -3.49
C PRO A 517 -1.89 -17.85 -2.11
N LEU A 518 -0.66 -18.30 -1.83
CA LEU A 518 -0.29 -19.00 -0.59
C LEU A 518 0.22 -17.99 0.45
N TYR A 519 -0.69 -17.27 1.09
CA TYR A 519 -0.38 -16.43 2.24
C TYR A 519 -1.54 -16.43 3.25
N ARG A 520 -1.25 -16.02 4.49
CA ARG A 520 -2.26 -15.89 5.55
C ARG A 520 -3.09 -14.62 5.40
N SER A 521 -2.45 -13.51 5.06
CA SER A 521 -3.07 -12.21 4.80
C SER A 521 -2.31 -11.49 3.68
N ILE A 522 -3.00 -10.65 2.90
CA ILE A 522 -2.36 -9.79 1.89
C ILE A 522 -1.34 -8.84 2.52
N VAL A 523 -1.56 -8.53 3.80
CA VAL A 523 -0.70 -7.70 4.64
C VAL A 523 0.67 -8.32 4.88
N ASP A 524 0.71 -9.64 5.00
CA ASP A 524 1.93 -10.42 5.24
C ASP A 524 2.55 -10.88 3.92
N TRP A 525 1.89 -10.59 2.80
CA TRP A 525 2.36 -10.98 1.49
C TRP A 525 3.36 -9.97 0.93
N GLU A 526 4.52 -10.49 0.55
CA GLU A 526 5.52 -9.77 -0.21
C GLU A 526 5.00 -9.61 -1.65
N LEU A 527 4.54 -8.40 -1.98
CA LEU A 527 3.94 -8.11 -3.28
C LEU A 527 4.94 -8.39 -4.42
N PRO A 528 4.61 -9.27 -5.38
CA PRO A 528 5.43 -9.49 -6.56
C PRO A 528 5.55 -8.22 -7.41
N LEU A 529 6.65 -8.06 -8.13
CA LEU A 529 6.87 -6.89 -8.99
C LEU A 529 6.25 -7.00 -10.39
N ILE A 530 5.81 -8.19 -10.76
CA ILE A 530 5.26 -8.50 -12.07
C ILE A 530 4.06 -9.41 -11.89
N GLY A 531 3.25 -9.49 -12.92
CA GLY A 531 2.10 -10.37 -12.96
C GLY A 531 0.81 -9.70 -12.51
N THR A 532 -0.28 -10.46 -12.60
CA THR A 532 -1.64 -9.97 -12.37
C THR A 532 -2.16 -10.42 -11.01
N LEU A 533 -2.55 -9.45 -10.19
CA LEU A 533 -3.22 -9.62 -8.91
C LEU A 533 -4.68 -9.19 -9.03
N GLU A 534 -5.59 -10.11 -8.81
CA GLU A 534 -7.03 -9.90 -8.81
C GLU A 534 -7.61 -10.15 -7.42
N PHE A 535 -8.54 -9.31 -6.95
CA PHE A 535 -9.27 -9.54 -5.71
C PHE A 535 -10.50 -8.63 -5.61
N ASP A 536 -11.43 -8.98 -4.73
CA ASP A 536 -12.49 -8.07 -4.31
C ASP A 536 -12.09 -7.44 -2.97
N TYR A 537 -12.07 -6.10 -2.91
CA TYR A 537 -11.92 -5.38 -1.65
C TYR A 537 -13.31 -5.00 -1.15
N VAL A 538 -13.63 -5.40 0.07
CA VAL A 538 -14.94 -5.10 0.67
C VAL A 538 -14.69 -4.44 2.00
N GLY A 539 -14.84 -3.12 2.10
CA GLY A 539 -14.67 -2.39 3.36
C GLY A 539 -15.87 -2.53 4.32
N GLY A 540 -15.97 -1.59 5.27
CA GLY A 540 -17.15 -1.41 6.13
C GLY A 540 -18.05 -0.23 5.73
N PRO A 541 -19.24 -0.09 6.35
CA PRO A 541 -20.15 1.04 6.11
C PRO A 541 -19.48 2.40 6.32
N ARG A 542 -19.80 3.37 5.44
CA ARG A 542 -19.26 4.74 5.51
C ARG A 542 -20.22 5.75 6.12
N THR A 543 -21.46 5.33 6.40
CA THR A 543 -22.47 6.20 7.01
C THR A 543 -22.21 6.46 8.49
N VAL A 544 -22.30 7.73 8.88
CA VAL A 544 -22.21 8.22 10.26
C VAL A 544 -23.49 8.96 10.67
N PRO A 545 -23.77 9.15 11.98
CA PRO A 545 -24.92 9.94 12.41
C PRO A 545 -24.90 11.34 11.77
N GLY A 546 -26.00 11.74 11.13
CA GLY A 546 -26.10 13.01 10.41
C GLY A 546 -25.65 12.97 8.94
N THR A 547 -25.34 11.79 8.38
CA THR A 547 -25.06 11.64 6.93
C THR A 547 -26.22 12.20 6.11
N VAL A 548 -25.91 13.13 5.20
CA VAL A 548 -26.90 13.76 4.33
C VAL A 548 -27.03 12.93 3.05
N GLN A 549 -28.23 12.40 2.81
CA GLN A 549 -28.55 11.71 1.57
C GLN A 549 -28.67 12.69 0.40
N MET A 550 -28.34 12.22 -0.81
CA MET A 550 -28.59 12.98 -2.03
C MET A 550 -30.09 13.20 -2.19
N THR A 551 -30.49 14.47 -2.39
CA THR A 551 -31.90 14.80 -2.63
C THR A 551 -32.32 14.38 -4.03
N ASP A 552 -33.58 14.03 -4.22
CA ASP A 552 -34.09 13.57 -5.51
C ASP A 552 -33.85 14.57 -6.66
N PRO A 553 -34.00 15.91 -6.51
CA PRO A 553 -33.70 16.85 -7.59
C PRO A 553 -32.22 16.86 -8.01
N VAL A 554 -31.30 16.62 -7.06
CA VAL A 554 -29.86 16.52 -7.36
C VAL A 554 -29.57 15.18 -8.03
N PHE A 555 -30.17 14.10 -7.53
CA PHE A 555 -30.06 12.77 -8.12
C PHE A 555 -30.57 12.74 -9.57
N GLU A 556 -31.71 13.35 -9.86
CA GLU A 556 -32.27 13.42 -11.20
C GLU A 556 -31.37 14.18 -12.17
N LYS A 557 -30.83 15.33 -11.75
CA LYS A 557 -29.84 16.06 -12.55
C LYS A 557 -28.60 15.19 -12.80
N PHE A 558 -28.04 14.60 -11.76
CA PHE A 558 -26.89 13.70 -11.88
C PHE A 558 -27.14 12.57 -12.87
N PHE A 559 -28.31 11.95 -12.77
CA PHE A 559 -28.76 10.86 -13.62
C PHE A 559 -28.95 11.28 -15.08
N GLN A 560 -29.54 12.45 -15.34
CA GLN A 560 -29.67 13.01 -16.70
C GLN A 560 -28.30 13.24 -17.36
N HIS A 561 -27.33 13.78 -16.62
CA HIS A 561 -25.97 13.97 -17.16
C HIS A 561 -25.30 12.64 -17.51
N LEU A 562 -25.52 11.60 -16.69
CA LEU A 562 -25.02 10.26 -16.98
C LEU A 562 -25.62 9.70 -18.28
N LEU A 563 -26.94 9.80 -18.45
CA LEU A 563 -27.66 9.31 -19.64
C LEU A 563 -27.30 10.07 -20.92
N GLN A 564 -27.09 11.38 -20.83
CA GLN A 564 -26.71 12.22 -21.96
C GLN A 564 -25.22 12.12 -22.31
N SER A 565 -24.41 11.48 -21.45
CA SER A 565 -22.99 11.32 -21.72
C SER A 565 -22.75 10.43 -22.94
N GLY A 566 -21.92 10.89 -23.87
CA GLY A 566 -21.44 10.07 -25.01
C GLY A 566 -20.40 9.01 -24.61
N CYS A 567 -20.27 8.71 -23.31
CA CYS A 567 -19.27 7.82 -22.74
C CYS A 567 -19.72 6.36 -22.84
N ARG A 568 -18.75 5.44 -22.94
CA ARG A 568 -19.03 4.00 -22.82
C ARG A 568 -19.37 3.64 -21.38
N ALA A 569 -20.07 2.53 -21.16
CA ALA A 569 -20.50 2.07 -19.83
C ALA A 569 -19.35 2.01 -18.81
N TRP A 570 -18.18 1.46 -19.19
CA TRP A 570 -17.02 1.42 -18.29
C TRP A 570 -16.50 2.82 -17.91
N GLN A 571 -16.47 3.76 -18.86
CA GLN A 571 -16.03 5.14 -18.61
C GLN A 571 -17.03 5.91 -17.73
N GLN A 572 -18.33 5.62 -17.90
CA GLN A 572 -19.37 6.11 -17.00
C GLN A 572 -19.11 5.60 -15.58
N PHE A 573 -18.81 4.31 -15.42
CA PHE A 573 -18.45 3.75 -14.11
C PHE A 573 -17.19 4.37 -13.50
N GLU A 574 -16.13 4.61 -14.28
CA GLU A 574 -14.93 5.32 -13.80
C GLU A 574 -15.27 6.70 -13.25
N ALA A 575 -16.18 7.43 -13.92
CA ALA A 575 -16.69 8.71 -13.44
C ALA A 575 -17.56 8.56 -12.18
N LEU A 576 -18.48 7.58 -12.15
CA LEU A 576 -19.30 7.26 -10.96
C LEU A 576 -18.42 6.96 -9.75
N ARG A 577 -17.35 6.19 -9.94
CA ARG A 577 -16.39 5.84 -8.89
C ARG A 577 -15.68 7.07 -8.32
N ALA A 578 -15.28 8.00 -9.19
CA ALA A 578 -14.59 9.22 -8.77
C ALA A 578 -15.47 10.12 -7.90
N VAL A 579 -16.80 10.12 -8.11
CA VAL A 579 -17.75 10.94 -7.35
C VAL A 579 -18.43 10.20 -6.21
N ALA A 580 -18.37 8.87 -6.19
CA ALA A 580 -19.00 8.03 -5.18
C ALA A 580 -18.70 8.48 -3.74
N PRO A 581 -17.47 8.93 -3.36
CA PRO A 581 -17.20 9.45 -2.02
C PRO A 581 -18.12 10.56 -1.52
N TYR A 582 -18.68 11.34 -2.45
CA TYR A 582 -19.54 12.49 -2.14
C TYR A 582 -21.03 12.19 -2.32
N ALA A 583 -21.37 10.97 -2.70
CA ALA A 583 -22.73 10.56 -3.03
C ALA A 583 -23.21 9.45 -2.08
N TYR A 584 -24.15 9.81 -1.20
CA TYR A 584 -24.91 8.88 -0.39
C TYR A 584 -26.30 8.72 -0.99
N LEU A 585 -26.72 7.48 -1.22
CA LEU A 585 -27.95 7.16 -1.94
C LEU A 585 -28.93 6.40 -1.05
N THR A 586 -30.21 6.52 -1.35
CA THR A 586 -31.19 5.52 -0.88
C THR A 586 -31.14 4.27 -1.77
N SER A 587 -31.66 3.16 -1.26
CA SER A 587 -31.75 1.88 -1.96
C SER A 587 -32.63 2.01 -3.21
N SER A 588 -33.64 2.88 -3.18
CA SER A 588 -34.48 3.22 -4.33
C SER A 588 -33.70 4.00 -5.40
N GLN A 589 -32.92 5.01 -4.99
CA GLN A 589 -32.05 5.76 -5.92
C GLN A 589 -31.00 4.85 -6.56
N LEU A 590 -30.36 3.97 -5.79
CA LEU A 590 -29.42 2.99 -6.33
C LEU A 590 -30.09 2.04 -7.33
N ARG A 591 -31.29 1.53 -7.02
CA ARG A 591 -32.06 0.69 -7.95
C ARG A 591 -32.37 1.39 -9.28
N ARG A 592 -32.70 2.68 -9.25
CA ARG A 592 -32.91 3.51 -10.46
C ARG A 592 -31.61 3.69 -11.25
N LEU A 593 -30.49 3.98 -10.56
CA LEU A 593 -29.15 4.08 -11.14
C LEU A 593 -28.75 2.81 -11.90
N LEU A 594 -28.97 1.64 -11.29
CA LEU A 594 -28.63 0.35 -11.90
C LEU A 594 -29.52 0.01 -13.10
N GLY A 595 -30.74 0.53 -13.16
CA GLY A 595 -31.71 0.26 -14.23
C GLY A 595 -31.28 0.76 -15.61
N VAL A 596 -30.36 1.72 -15.68
CA VAL A 596 -29.87 2.30 -16.96
C VAL A 596 -28.49 1.80 -17.36
N ILE A 597 -27.82 1.06 -16.48
CA ILE A 597 -26.54 0.43 -16.79
C ILE A 597 -26.84 -0.93 -17.43
N TYR A 598 -26.84 -0.97 -18.75
CA TYR A 598 -27.16 -2.19 -19.51
C TYR A 598 -26.10 -3.28 -19.36
N ASP A 599 -24.83 -2.88 -19.28
CA ASP A 599 -23.71 -3.80 -19.13
C ASP A 599 -23.75 -4.46 -17.73
N ALA A 600 -23.85 -5.79 -17.70
CA ALA A 600 -24.01 -6.58 -16.48
C ALA A 600 -22.82 -6.44 -15.52
N GLU A 601 -21.61 -6.46 -16.05
CA GLU A 601 -20.39 -6.33 -15.27
C GLU A 601 -20.33 -4.93 -14.64
N VAL A 602 -20.49 -3.89 -15.46
CA VAL A 602 -20.50 -2.50 -14.98
C VAL A 602 -21.59 -2.27 -13.93
N ARG A 603 -22.77 -2.88 -14.11
CA ARG A 603 -23.88 -2.77 -13.15
C ARG A 603 -23.54 -3.39 -11.80
N MET A 604 -22.91 -4.57 -11.78
CA MET A 604 -22.44 -5.20 -10.54
C MET A 604 -21.33 -4.38 -9.86
N HIS A 605 -20.40 -3.82 -10.63
CA HIS A 605 -19.36 -2.92 -10.12
C HIS A 605 -19.95 -1.65 -9.50
N ALA A 606 -20.93 -1.02 -10.15
CA ALA A 606 -21.63 0.14 -9.62
C ALA A 606 -22.36 -0.19 -8.31
N PHE A 607 -23.01 -1.36 -8.22
CA PHE A 607 -23.64 -1.80 -6.98
C PHE A 607 -22.62 -1.97 -5.86
N HIS A 608 -21.48 -2.62 -6.13
CA HIS A 608 -20.41 -2.81 -5.15
C HIS A 608 -19.91 -1.46 -4.58
N VAL A 609 -19.66 -0.48 -5.46
CA VAL A 609 -19.14 0.85 -5.07
C VAL A 609 -20.13 1.64 -4.20
N PHE A 610 -21.45 1.50 -4.42
CA PHE A 610 -22.47 2.25 -3.68
C PHE A 610 -23.08 1.49 -2.49
N TYR A 611 -22.88 0.18 -2.37
CA TYR A 611 -23.48 -0.64 -1.32
C TYR A 611 -23.24 -0.09 0.10
N TYR A 612 -22.00 0.29 0.41
CA TYR A 612 -21.64 0.87 1.72
C TYR A 612 -21.91 2.37 1.88
N ARG A 613 -22.57 2.97 0.88
CA ARG A 613 -23.01 4.36 0.84
C ARG A 613 -24.52 4.51 0.87
N LEU A 614 -25.22 3.41 1.15
CA LEU A 614 -26.67 3.40 1.35
C LEU A 614 -27.03 3.99 2.70
N THR A 615 -28.01 4.90 2.73
CA THR A 615 -28.54 5.48 3.97
C THR A 615 -29.64 4.64 4.61
N ASP A 616 -30.27 3.76 3.83
CA ASP A 616 -31.37 2.89 4.21
C ASP A 616 -31.08 1.42 3.88
N ILE A 617 -29.93 0.90 4.33
CA ILE A 617 -29.44 -0.45 3.99
C ILE A 617 -30.49 -1.57 4.18
N TRP A 618 -31.43 -1.40 5.10
CA TRP A 618 -32.54 -2.35 5.33
C TRP A 618 -33.47 -2.53 4.12
N ASN A 619 -33.44 -1.60 3.16
CA ASN A 619 -34.20 -1.64 1.91
C ASN A 619 -33.40 -2.14 0.71
N VAL A 620 -32.12 -2.49 0.87
CA VAL A 620 -31.22 -2.82 -0.26
C VAL A 620 -31.75 -3.96 -1.14
N LYS A 621 -32.57 -4.85 -0.58
CA LYS A 621 -33.20 -5.97 -1.29
C LYS A 621 -34.01 -5.52 -2.51
N VAL A 622 -34.53 -4.28 -2.54
CA VAL A 622 -35.21 -3.74 -3.74
C VAL A 622 -34.30 -3.71 -4.98
N CYS A 623 -32.97 -3.65 -4.80
CA CYS A 623 -32.02 -3.70 -5.91
C CYS A 623 -31.95 -5.09 -6.57
N ARG A 624 -32.45 -6.15 -5.92
CA ARG A 624 -32.42 -7.53 -6.42
C ARG A 624 -33.12 -7.69 -7.76
N ALA A 625 -34.15 -6.90 -8.05
CA ALA A 625 -34.86 -6.92 -9.33
C ALA A 625 -33.98 -6.50 -10.52
N ARG A 626 -32.81 -5.89 -10.28
CA ARG A 626 -31.85 -5.47 -11.32
C ARG A 626 -30.81 -6.53 -11.65
N PHE A 627 -30.89 -7.69 -10.99
CA PHE A 627 -29.93 -8.77 -11.16
C PHE A 627 -30.64 -10.09 -11.46
N SER A 628 -30.08 -10.87 -12.38
CA SER A 628 -30.45 -12.28 -12.52
C SER A 628 -29.97 -13.11 -11.32
N ASN A 629 -30.46 -14.35 -11.17
CA ASN A 629 -29.99 -15.24 -10.11
C ASN A 629 -28.47 -15.49 -10.19
N ALA A 630 -27.93 -15.61 -11.41
CA ALA A 630 -26.50 -15.81 -11.64
C ALA A 630 -25.69 -14.56 -11.26
N GLU A 631 -26.14 -13.36 -11.65
CA GLU A 631 -25.50 -12.10 -11.27
C GLU A 631 -25.55 -11.88 -9.75
N TYR A 632 -26.66 -12.22 -9.10
CA TYR A 632 -26.79 -12.10 -7.66
C TYR A 632 -25.85 -13.06 -6.90
N ALA A 633 -25.68 -14.30 -7.38
CA ALA A 633 -24.70 -15.23 -6.82
C ALA A 633 -23.26 -14.71 -6.98
N GLN A 634 -22.94 -14.06 -8.12
CA GLN A 634 -21.65 -13.40 -8.30
C GLN A 634 -21.47 -12.22 -7.32
N LEU A 635 -22.49 -11.40 -7.11
CA LEU A 635 -22.47 -10.32 -6.11
C LEU A 635 -22.28 -10.85 -4.69
N LEU A 636 -22.97 -11.94 -4.33
CA LEU A 636 -22.81 -12.61 -3.04
C LEU A 636 -21.37 -13.07 -2.84
N ASN A 637 -20.75 -13.66 -3.87
CA ASN A 637 -19.34 -14.04 -3.83
C ASN A 637 -18.41 -12.81 -3.70
N LYS A 638 -18.69 -11.72 -4.44
CA LYS A 638 -17.87 -10.49 -4.45
C LYS A 638 -17.93 -9.69 -3.15
N LEU A 639 -19.11 -9.56 -2.53
CA LEU A 639 -19.28 -8.82 -1.28
C LEU A 639 -19.06 -9.70 -0.05
N GLY A 640 -19.34 -10.99 -0.18
CA GLY A 640 -19.33 -11.95 0.91
C GLY A 640 -20.69 -12.15 1.55
N PRO A 641 -21.02 -13.38 1.95
CA PRO A 641 -22.35 -13.76 2.46
C PRO A 641 -22.72 -13.09 3.78
N VAL A 642 -21.76 -12.77 4.65
CA VAL A 642 -22.05 -12.07 5.93
C VAL A 642 -22.25 -10.59 5.67
N LYS A 643 -21.36 -9.97 4.91
CA LYS A 643 -21.40 -8.54 4.58
C LYS A 643 -22.61 -8.16 3.72
N PHE A 644 -23.02 -9.07 2.84
CA PHE A 644 -24.19 -8.96 1.99
C PHE A 644 -25.39 -9.73 2.56
N PHE A 645 -25.34 -10.14 3.83
CA PHE A 645 -26.43 -10.88 4.45
C PHE A 645 -27.69 -10.00 4.50
N PRO A 646 -28.85 -10.50 4.05
CA PRO A 646 -30.10 -9.76 4.09
C PRO A 646 -30.69 -9.71 5.51
N TYR A 647 -30.00 -9.05 6.46
CA TYR A 647 -30.32 -9.07 7.89
C TYR A 647 -31.77 -8.71 8.22
N ILE A 648 -32.33 -7.71 7.53
CA ILE A 648 -33.70 -7.25 7.78
C ILE A 648 -34.74 -8.02 6.95
N GLN A 649 -34.38 -8.49 5.76
CA GLN A 649 -35.30 -9.15 4.82
C GLN A 649 -34.73 -10.50 4.32
N PRO A 650 -34.41 -11.46 5.20
CA PRO A 650 -33.78 -12.73 4.83
C PRO A 650 -34.68 -13.65 3.99
N GLU A 651 -35.98 -13.40 3.98
CA GLU A 651 -36.96 -14.15 3.21
C GLU A 651 -36.62 -14.13 1.71
N GLN A 652 -37.04 -15.15 0.95
CA GLN A 652 -36.87 -15.23 -0.52
C GLN A 652 -35.41 -15.15 -1.01
N THR A 653 -34.44 -15.36 -0.12
CA THR A 653 -33.03 -15.48 -0.48
C THR A 653 -32.62 -16.94 -0.36
N GLN A 654 -32.19 -17.53 -1.47
CA GLN A 654 -31.53 -18.84 -1.45
C GLN A 654 -30.04 -18.61 -1.23
N LEU A 655 -29.49 -19.23 -0.19
CA LEU A 655 -28.08 -19.14 0.15
C LEU A 655 -27.44 -20.51 -0.02
N ASP A 656 -26.50 -20.60 -0.95
CA ASP A 656 -25.65 -21.77 -1.18
C ASP A 656 -24.26 -21.46 -0.59
N LEU A 657 -23.90 -22.13 0.50
CA LEU A 657 -22.76 -21.75 1.35
C LEU A 657 -21.86 -22.97 1.66
N ASP A 658 -20.55 -22.81 1.55
CA ASP A 658 -19.53 -23.81 1.85
C ASP A 658 -18.99 -23.64 3.28
N PHE A 659 -19.10 -24.70 4.09
CA PHE A 659 -18.57 -24.74 5.45
C PHE A 659 -17.04 -24.64 5.54
N SER A 660 -16.32 -24.89 4.43
CA SER A 660 -14.86 -24.75 4.38
C SER A 660 -14.40 -23.28 4.38
N ILE A 661 -15.30 -22.35 4.05
CA ILE A 661 -15.05 -20.91 3.98
C ILE A 661 -15.62 -20.25 5.25
N HIS A 662 -14.81 -19.43 5.94
CA HIS A 662 -15.12 -18.96 7.30
C HIS A 662 -16.39 -18.09 7.35
N ASP A 663 -16.53 -17.13 6.44
CA ASP A 663 -17.69 -16.24 6.45
C ASP A 663 -18.94 -16.91 5.89
N GLU A 664 -18.83 -17.83 4.93
CA GLU A 664 -19.95 -18.68 4.50
C GLU A 664 -20.48 -19.55 5.64
N LYS A 665 -19.58 -20.18 6.40
CA LYS A 665 -19.93 -20.89 7.63
C LYS A 665 -20.59 -19.98 8.67
N LEU A 666 -20.09 -18.75 8.84
CA LEU A 666 -20.68 -17.76 9.73
C LEU A 666 -22.08 -17.32 9.27
N ALA A 667 -22.30 -17.19 7.96
CA ALA A 667 -23.62 -16.87 7.42
C ALA A 667 -24.65 -17.98 7.70
N VAL A 668 -24.27 -19.26 7.61
CA VAL A 668 -25.13 -20.38 8.06
C VAL A 668 -25.44 -20.27 9.56
N ASN A 669 -24.44 -19.93 10.37
CA ASN A 669 -24.63 -19.72 11.81
C ASN A 669 -25.69 -18.65 12.09
N LEU A 670 -25.59 -17.49 11.43
CA LEU A 670 -26.56 -16.38 11.54
C LEU A 670 -27.97 -16.83 11.16
N LEU A 671 -28.09 -17.57 10.05
CA LEU A 671 -29.34 -18.15 9.55
C LEU A 671 -30.02 -19.04 10.59
N VAL A 672 -29.26 -19.96 11.21
CA VAL A 672 -29.78 -20.89 12.22
C VAL A 672 -30.11 -20.17 13.53
N MET A 673 -29.32 -19.18 13.94
CA MET A 673 -29.64 -18.37 15.12
C MET A 673 -30.94 -17.58 14.93
N LEU A 674 -31.14 -16.99 13.74
CA LEU A 674 -32.37 -16.27 13.42
C LEU A 674 -33.57 -17.23 13.35
N MET A 675 -33.40 -18.41 12.76
CA MET A 675 -34.42 -19.46 12.75
C MET A 675 -34.89 -19.82 14.16
N GLN A 676 -33.96 -19.97 15.12
CA GLN A 676 -34.30 -20.29 16.51
C GLN A 676 -35.01 -19.15 17.24
N LYS A 677 -34.66 -17.90 16.93
CA LYS A 677 -35.25 -16.71 17.56
C LYS A 677 -36.64 -16.36 17.03
N GLU A 678 -36.91 -16.66 15.77
CA GLU A 678 -38.19 -16.34 15.11
C GLU A 678 -39.10 -17.57 14.96
N GLY A 679 -38.63 -18.78 15.29
CA GLY A 679 -39.38 -20.01 15.03
C GLY A 679 -39.61 -20.24 13.53
N ALA A 680 -38.67 -19.78 12.71
CA ALA A 680 -38.77 -19.80 11.25
C ALA A 680 -38.52 -21.20 10.68
N LEU A 681 -38.86 -21.36 9.40
CA LEU A 681 -38.58 -22.57 8.63
C LEU A 681 -37.43 -22.32 7.66
N LEU A 682 -36.56 -23.32 7.53
CA LEU A 682 -35.57 -23.41 6.46
C LEU A 682 -36.13 -24.37 5.42
N LEU A 683 -36.67 -23.81 4.34
CA LEU A 683 -37.28 -24.57 3.25
C LEU A 683 -36.20 -25.18 2.37
N GLU A 684 -36.49 -26.39 1.87
CA GLU A 684 -35.61 -27.14 0.96
C GLU A 684 -34.17 -27.29 1.47
N PRO A 685 -33.93 -27.64 2.76
CA PRO A 685 -32.58 -27.69 3.29
C PRO A 685 -31.82 -28.86 2.69
N ARG A 686 -30.65 -28.57 2.12
CA ARG A 686 -29.78 -29.55 1.47
C ARG A 686 -28.37 -29.42 2.01
N TYR A 687 -27.79 -30.50 2.51
CA TYR A 687 -26.40 -30.52 2.94
C TYR A 687 -25.62 -31.59 2.16
N ILE A 688 -24.69 -31.16 1.33
CA ILE A 688 -23.77 -32.02 0.59
C ILE A 688 -22.45 -32.07 1.37
N ARG A 689 -22.09 -33.26 1.84
CA ARG A 689 -20.84 -33.47 2.59
C ARG A 689 -19.63 -33.38 1.66
N GLU A 690 -18.44 -33.30 2.23
CA GLU A 690 -17.17 -33.22 1.48
C GLU A 690 -16.95 -34.40 0.52
N ASP A 691 -17.46 -35.59 0.86
CA ASP A 691 -17.41 -36.80 0.02
C ASP A 691 -18.48 -36.83 -1.09
N GLY A 692 -19.28 -35.77 -1.23
CA GLY A 692 -20.37 -35.65 -2.19
C GLY A 692 -21.67 -36.33 -1.75
N THR A 693 -21.73 -36.94 -0.56
CA THR A 693 -22.96 -37.55 -0.06
C THR A 693 -23.97 -36.49 0.37
N GLU A 694 -25.22 -36.65 -0.06
CA GLU A 694 -26.30 -35.72 0.26
C GLU A 694 -27.04 -36.15 1.53
N ASP A 695 -26.96 -35.31 2.56
CA ASP A 695 -27.79 -35.37 3.74
C ASP A 695 -29.03 -34.51 3.52
N LYS A 696 -30.19 -35.16 3.39
CA LYS A 696 -31.48 -34.51 3.15
C LYS A 696 -32.06 -33.81 4.38
N LEU A 697 -31.38 -33.89 5.53
CA LEU A 697 -31.79 -33.24 6.78
C LEU A 697 -33.27 -33.51 7.10
N VAL A 698 -33.71 -34.77 7.00
CA VAL A 698 -35.12 -35.19 7.11
C VAL A 698 -35.73 -34.81 8.48
N THR A 699 -34.90 -34.76 9.52
CA THR A 699 -35.29 -34.32 10.87
C THR A 699 -35.24 -32.80 11.06
N GLY A 700 -35.01 -32.03 9.99
CA GLY A 700 -34.76 -30.60 10.01
C GLY A 700 -33.30 -30.23 10.25
N VAL A 701 -33.00 -28.94 10.12
CA VAL A 701 -31.65 -28.38 10.33
C VAL A 701 -31.27 -28.46 11.82
N PRO A 702 -30.09 -29.01 12.18
CA PRO A 702 -29.71 -29.19 13.58
C PRO A 702 -29.66 -27.88 14.37
N ARG A 703 -30.37 -27.82 15.51
CA ARG A 703 -30.35 -26.64 16.40
C ARG A 703 -28.95 -26.35 16.98
N ALA A 704 -28.10 -27.36 17.11
CA ALA A 704 -26.72 -27.17 17.57
C ALA A 704 -25.91 -26.22 16.68
N TRP A 705 -26.25 -26.11 15.38
CA TRP A 705 -25.60 -25.22 14.42
C TRP A 705 -25.76 -23.72 14.74
N GLY A 706 -26.59 -23.37 15.73
CA GLY A 706 -26.61 -22.04 16.33
C GLY A 706 -25.32 -21.67 17.08
N ARG A 707 -24.51 -22.66 17.47
CA ARG A 707 -23.15 -22.44 18.00
C ARG A 707 -22.12 -22.64 16.90
N PHE A 708 -21.24 -21.66 16.69
CA PHE A 708 -20.26 -21.68 15.62
C PHE A 708 -19.31 -22.91 15.65
N SER A 709 -18.99 -23.41 16.85
CA SER A 709 -18.16 -24.60 17.08
C SER A 709 -18.77 -25.91 16.58
N ASP A 710 -20.11 -25.97 16.51
CA ASP A 710 -20.86 -27.21 16.26
C ASP A 710 -21.25 -27.37 14.78
N LEU A 711 -20.95 -26.35 13.96
CA LEU A 711 -21.13 -26.39 12.52
C LEU A 711 -20.08 -27.31 11.87
N PRO A 712 -20.43 -28.03 10.78
CA PRO A 712 -19.49 -28.84 10.01
C PRO A 712 -18.24 -28.07 9.58
N ARG A 713 -17.14 -28.80 9.34
CA ARG A 713 -15.86 -28.21 8.89
C ARG A 713 -15.75 -28.04 7.38
N ALA A 714 -16.54 -28.78 6.61
CA ALA A 714 -16.54 -28.80 5.16
C ALA A 714 -17.90 -29.27 4.63
N GLY A 715 -18.14 -29.08 3.32
CA GLY A 715 -19.39 -29.41 2.64
C GLY A 715 -20.26 -28.18 2.37
N THR A 716 -21.21 -28.32 1.46
CA THR A 716 -22.07 -27.22 1.00
C THR A 716 -23.48 -27.35 1.57
N PHE A 717 -23.98 -26.27 2.17
CA PHE A 717 -25.33 -26.15 2.69
C PHE A 717 -26.15 -25.17 1.85
N SER A 718 -27.38 -25.56 1.52
CA SER A 718 -28.36 -24.73 0.82
C SER A 718 -29.69 -24.74 1.56
N ALA A 719 -30.31 -23.58 1.73
CA ALA A 719 -31.66 -23.46 2.25
C ALA A 719 -32.29 -22.11 1.86
N LYS A 720 -33.62 -22.04 1.91
CA LYS A 720 -34.39 -20.79 1.83
C LYS A 720 -34.97 -20.42 3.19
N TYR A 721 -34.75 -19.18 3.61
CA TYR A 721 -35.32 -18.69 4.86
C TYR A 721 -36.78 -18.29 4.66
N PHE A 722 -37.66 -18.73 5.56
CA PHE A 722 -39.07 -18.36 5.52
C PHE A 722 -39.63 -18.20 6.94
N VAL A 723 -40.32 -17.08 7.17
CA VAL A 723 -41.02 -16.81 8.42
C VAL A 723 -42.26 -15.98 8.15
N ALA A 724 -43.32 -16.22 8.93
CA ALA A 724 -44.54 -15.44 8.89
C ALA A 724 -44.27 -13.99 9.40
N PRO A 725 -44.94 -12.96 8.84
CA PRO A 725 -44.69 -11.56 9.18
C PRO A 725 -44.76 -11.23 10.67
N GLU A 726 -45.64 -11.90 11.41
CA GLU A 726 -45.94 -11.66 12.84
C GLU A 726 -44.83 -12.19 13.75
N LYS A 727 -44.08 -13.20 13.28
CA LYS A 727 -43.00 -13.86 14.03
C LYS A 727 -41.64 -13.18 13.84
N ARG A 728 -41.56 -12.14 13.00
CA ARG A 728 -40.32 -11.40 12.72
C ARG A 728 -39.80 -10.70 13.98
N ASN A 729 -38.57 -11.02 14.36
CA ASN A 729 -37.92 -10.44 15.53
C ASN A 729 -37.01 -9.27 15.10
N MET A 730 -37.63 -8.09 14.93
CA MET A 730 -36.93 -6.89 14.47
C MET A 730 -35.74 -6.51 15.34
N LYS A 731 -35.83 -6.72 16.66
CA LYS A 731 -34.71 -6.48 17.58
C LYS A 731 -33.50 -7.34 17.22
N THR A 732 -33.69 -8.65 17.06
CA THR A 732 -32.61 -9.58 16.70
C THR A 732 -32.03 -9.25 15.32
N ARG A 733 -32.88 -8.94 14.33
CA ARG A 733 -32.45 -8.54 12.99
C ARG A 733 -31.60 -7.26 13.02
N MET A 734 -31.99 -6.26 13.80
CA MET A 734 -31.23 -5.02 14.01
C MET A 734 -29.92 -5.26 14.76
N ASP A 735 -29.92 -6.10 15.80
CA ASP A 735 -28.71 -6.46 16.55
C ASP A 735 -27.69 -7.17 15.64
N PHE A 736 -28.14 -8.05 14.74
CA PHE A 736 -27.27 -8.72 13.77
C PHE A 736 -26.73 -7.75 12.72
N LEU A 737 -27.58 -6.85 12.20
CA LEU A 737 -27.16 -5.81 11.25
C LEU A 737 -26.11 -4.87 11.87
N ALA A 738 -26.27 -4.52 13.15
CA ALA A 738 -25.33 -3.67 13.88
C ALA A 738 -24.02 -4.41 14.23
N GLY A 739 -24.11 -5.65 14.71
CA GLY A 739 -22.95 -6.43 15.15
C GLY A 739 -22.13 -7.02 14.00
N PHE A 740 -22.77 -7.71 13.07
CA PHE A 740 -22.10 -8.42 11.96
C PHE A 740 -22.07 -7.58 10.68
N GLY A 741 -23.15 -6.86 10.37
CA GLY A 741 -23.20 -5.95 9.23
C GLY A 741 -22.42 -4.65 9.46
N ARG A 742 -22.10 -4.33 10.72
CA ARG A 742 -21.40 -3.12 11.18
C ARG A 742 -22.11 -1.80 10.81
N TRP A 743 -23.42 -1.86 10.53
CA TRP A 743 -24.23 -0.69 10.20
C TRP A 743 -24.78 -0.04 11.48
N LYS A 744 -24.74 1.29 11.56
CA LYS A 744 -25.47 2.00 12.62
C LYS A 744 -26.94 2.07 12.23
N VAL A 745 -27.78 1.34 12.96
CA VAL A 745 -29.21 1.25 12.67
C VAL A 745 -29.96 2.27 13.55
N PRO A 746 -30.80 3.16 12.98
CA PRO A 746 -31.73 3.95 13.77
C PRO A 746 -32.76 3.03 14.45
N ALA A 747 -33.62 3.59 15.32
CA ALA A 747 -34.76 2.84 15.85
C ALA A 747 -35.76 2.53 14.73
N LEU A 748 -35.53 1.43 14.03
CA LEU A 748 -36.26 1.02 12.83
C LEU A 748 -37.56 0.32 13.22
N LYS A 749 -38.66 0.73 12.59
CA LYS A 749 -39.94 0.02 12.66
C LYS A 749 -40.20 -0.75 11.38
N GLN A 750 -41.15 -1.70 11.43
CA GLN A 750 -41.51 -2.48 10.24
C GLN A 750 -42.09 -1.61 9.10
N GLU A 751 -42.70 -0.47 9.43
CA GLU A 751 -43.25 0.51 8.47
C GLU A 751 -42.17 1.24 7.66
N ASP A 752 -40.95 1.35 8.20
CA ASP A 752 -39.80 1.97 7.51
C ASP A 752 -39.15 1.02 6.48
N VAL A 753 -39.51 -0.27 6.52
CA VAL A 753 -38.96 -1.30 5.63
C VAL A 753 -39.84 -1.40 4.39
N SER A 754 -39.23 -1.14 3.24
CA SER A 754 -39.78 -1.47 1.93
C SER A 754 -39.68 -2.98 1.72
N TRP A 755 -40.64 -3.71 2.30
CA TRP A 755 -40.78 -5.15 2.11
C TRP A 755 -40.90 -5.44 0.61
N TRP A 756 -39.91 -6.18 0.12
CA TRP A 756 -39.74 -6.38 -1.31
C TRP A 756 -40.00 -7.83 -1.71
N SER A 757 -40.46 -7.99 -2.94
CA SER A 757 -40.58 -9.26 -3.62
C SER A 757 -40.26 -9.17 -5.12
N THR A 758 -39.82 -10.27 -5.73
CA THR A 758 -39.48 -10.31 -7.17
C THR A 758 -40.68 -10.69 -8.01
N LEU A 759 -40.99 -9.93 -9.07
CA LEU A 759 -42.02 -10.32 -10.05
C LEU A 759 -41.75 -11.69 -10.72
N SER A 760 -40.48 -12.08 -10.85
CA SER A 760 -40.11 -13.39 -11.42
C SER A 760 -40.49 -14.58 -10.55
N ASP A 761 -40.67 -14.36 -9.25
CA ASP A 761 -40.97 -15.43 -8.29
C ASP A 761 -42.48 -15.69 -8.23
N PHE A 762 -43.29 -14.86 -8.89
CA PHE A 762 -44.74 -14.95 -8.90
C PHE A 762 -45.27 -15.62 -10.14
N SER A 763 -46.31 -16.45 -9.94
CA SER A 763 -47.10 -16.94 -11.04
C SER A 763 -47.83 -15.77 -11.70
N LEU A 764 -48.03 -15.88 -13.02
CA LEU A 764 -48.85 -14.93 -13.77
C LEU A 764 -50.27 -14.80 -13.19
N ASP A 765 -50.72 -15.81 -12.43
CA ASP A 765 -52.02 -15.84 -11.78
C ASP A 765 -52.11 -14.87 -10.60
N ILE A 766 -51.04 -14.71 -9.82
CA ILE A 766 -50.98 -13.73 -8.73
C ILE A 766 -51.03 -12.30 -9.30
N ILE A 767 -50.28 -12.05 -10.39
CA ILE A 767 -50.28 -10.74 -11.07
C ILE A 767 -51.68 -10.43 -11.62
N ARG A 768 -52.29 -11.36 -12.35
CA ARG A 768 -53.67 -11.22 -12.85
C ARG A 768 -54.69 -11.03 -11.73
N PHE A 769 -54.46 -11.66 -10.58
CA PHE A 769 -55.35 -11.54 -9.43
C PHE A 769 -55.28 -10.13 -8.85
N LEU A 770 -54.07 -9.56 -8.73
CA LEU A 770 -53.87 -8.18 -8.32
C LEU A 770 -54.52 -7.18 -9.27
N GLU A 771 -54.42 -7.39 -10.60
CA GLU A 771 -55.10 -6.53 -11.56
C GLU A 771 -56.64 -6.62 -11.43
N ALA A 772 -57.18 -7.80 -11.15
CA ALA A 772 -58.61 -7.99 -10.87
C ALA A 772 -59.04 -7.26 -9.58
N MET A 773 -58.21 -7.31 -8.54
CA MET A 773 -58.43 -6.54 -7.30
C MET A 773 -58.37 -5.04 -7.57
N ARG A 774 -57.42 -4.58 -8.40
CA ARG A 774 -57.27 -3.18 -8.80
C ARG A 774 -58.54 -2.62 -9.44
N GLU A 775 -59.13 -3.36 -10.38
CA GLU A 775 -60.36 -2.96 -11.06
C GLU A 775 -61.59 -2.98 -10.15
N LYS A 776 -61.72 -3.98 -9.27
CA LYS A 776 -62.93 -4.19 -8.45
C LYS A 776 -62.96 -3.35 -7.17
N TYR A 777 -61.82 -3.20 -6.49
CA TYR A 777 -61.72 -2.52 -5.18
C TYR A 777 -60.92 -1.22 -5.24
N ASN A 778 -60.67 -0.69 -6.44
CA ASN A 778 -59.84 0.50 -6.64
C ASN A 778 -58.51 0.42 -5.86
N ASP A 779 -57.83 -0.73 -5.98
CA ASP A 779 -56.54 -1.01 -5.37
C ASP A 779 -56.52 -1.14 -3.82
N ASN A 780 -57.68 -1.21 -3.16
CA ASN A 780 -57.80 -1.39 -1.70
C ASN A 780 -57.81 -2.87 -1.27
N LEU A 781 -56.64 -3.41 -0.91
CA LEU A 781 -56.48 -4.82 -0.53
C LEU A 781 -57.14 -5.16 0.82
N GLU A 782 -57.28 -4.21 1.75
CA GLU A 782 -57.97 -4.45 3.03
C GLU A 782 -59.50 -4.56 2.85
N GLU A 783 -60.05 -3.82 1.89
CA GLU A 783 -61.45 -3.94 1.51
C GLU A 783 -61.71 -5.28 0.81
N ALA A 784 -60.80 -5.70 -0.07
CA ALA A 784 -60.84 -7.02 -0.68
C ALA A 784 -60.82 -8.14 0.37
N PHE A 785 -59.94 -8.04 1.39
CA PHE A 785 -59.91 -9.01 2.49
C PHE A 785 -61.23 -9.09 3.25
N ARG A 786 -61.79 -7.93 3.64
CA ARG A 786 -63.07 -7.86 4.37
C ARG A 786 -64.26 -8.38 3.56
N ASP A 787 -64.27 -8.19 2.25
CA ASP A 787 -65.30 -8.74 1.35
C ASP A 787 -65.22 -10.28 1.24
N ILE A 788 -64.01 -10.85 1.34
CA ILE A 788 -63.79 -12.30 1.28
C ILE A 788 -64.12 -12.96 2.63
N ASP A 789 -63.67 -12.37 3.75
CA ASP A 789 -63.95 -12.82 5.13
C ASP A 789 -65.45 -12.64 5.50
N GLY A 790 -66.12 -11.64 4.91
CA GLY A 790 -67.54 -11.39 5.06
C GLY A 790 -67.90 -10.65 6.36
N GLY A 791 -69.14 -10.13 6.45
CA GLY A 791 -69.58 -9.25 7.55
C GLY A 791 -69.67 -9.87 8.94
N GLY A 792 -69.41 -11.18 9.09
CA GLY A 792 -69.31 -11.91 10.36
C GLY A 792 -68.05 -12.78 10.47
N GLY A 793 -67.05 -12.51 9.62
CA GLY A 793 -65.78 -13.23 9.56
C GLY A 793 -64.95 -13.09 10.83
N ASN A 794 -64.05 -14.04 11.05
CA ASN A 794 -63.20 -14.12 12.23
C ASN A 794 -61.81 -13.47 12.03
N GLY A 795 -61.62 -12.74 10.92
CA GLY A 795 -60.33 -12.15 10.55
C GLY A 795 -59.35 -13.13 9.91
N LEU A 796 -59.83 -14.30 9.46
CA LEU A 796 -59.04 -15.34 8.79
C LEU A 796 -59.82 -15.84 7.56
N ILE A 797 -59.20 -15.79 6.38
CA ILE A 797 -59.83 -16.34 5.16
C ILE A 797 -59.53 -17.84 5.07
N THR A 798 -60.55 -18.67 5.22
CA THR A 798 -60.47 -20.11 4.98
C THR A 798 -60.51 -20.45 3.50
N LEU A 799 -60.03 -21.65 3.13
CA LEU A 799 -60.09 -22.12 1.74
C LEU A 799 -61.52 -22.10 1.17
N LYS A 800 -62.52 -22.35 2.03
CA LYS A 800 -63.93 -22.35 1.64
C LYS A 800 -64.43 -20.94 1.28
N GLU A 801 -64.14 -19.95 2.12
CA GLU A 801 -64.49 -18.54 1.85
C GLU A 801 -63.78 -18.03 0.59
N PHE A 802 -62.51 -18.43 0.40
CA PHE A 802 -61.76 -18.09 -0.80
C PHE A 802 -62.34 -18.75 -2.07
N ASP A 803 -62.70 -20.03 -2.02
CA ASP A 803 -63.35 -20.72 -3.15
C ASP A 803 -64.71 -20.08 -3.48
N GLU A 804 -65.53 -19.74 -2.48
CA GLU A 804 -66.80 -19.04 -2.65
C GLU A 804 -66.62 -17.67 -3.32
N TYR A 805 -65.60 -16.92 -2.90
CA TYR A 805 -65.24 -15.66 -3.55
C TYR A 805 -64.83 -15.86 -5.01
N CYS A 806 -64.00 -16.86 -5.29
CA CYS A 806 -63.51 -17.14 -6.64
C CYS A 806 -64.62 -17.55 -7.61
N ASP A 807 -65.69 -18.20 -7.11
CA ASP A 807 -66.89 -18.49 -7.86
C ASP A 807 -67.71 -17.20 -8.15
N ARG A 808 -67.66 -16.18 -7.26
CA ARG A 808 -68.27 -14.86 -7.49
C ARG A 808 -67.45 -13.91 -8.38
N LEU A 809 -66.14 -14.11 -8.52
CA LEU A 809 -65.24 -13.20 -9.25
C LEU A 809 -65.36 -13.38 -10.77
N GLU A 810 -66.24 -12.64 -11.44
CA GLU A 810 -66.41 -12.73 -12.91
C GLU A 810 -65.31 -12.00 -13.72
N ASP A 811 -64.07 -12.50 -13.69
CA ASP A 811 -62.94 -11.91 -14.42
C ASP A 811 -62.55 -12.68 -15.70
N SER A 812 -62.34 -11.96 -16.80
CA SER A 812 -61.98 -12.53 -18.10
C SER A 812 -60.59 -13.18 -18.13
N ARG A 813 -59.63 -12.73 -17.31
CA ARG A 813 -58.24 -13.22 -17.21
C ARG A 813 -58.12 -14.64 -16.63
N PHE A 814 -59.16 -15.11 -15.95
CA PHE A 814 -59.22 -16.42 -15.29
C PHE A 814 -60.12 -17.44 -16.01
N ARG A 815 -60.58 -17.16 -17.23
CA ARG A 815 -61.40 -18.11 -18.02
C ARG A 815 -60.58 -19.33 -18.46
N GLY A 816 -61.15 -20.53 -18.34
CA GLY A 816 -60.55 -21.81 -18.80
C GLY A 816 -60.79 -22.99 -17.84
N ASN A 817 -60.52 -24.22 -18.31
CA ASN A 817 -60.81 -25.46 -17.57
C ASN A 817 -60.02 -25.61 -16.25
N ASN A 818 -58.89 -24.91 -16.09
CA ASN A 818 -58.01 -25.01 -14.91
C ASN A 818 -58.24 -23.86 -13.90
N ARG A 819 -59.38 -23.16 -13.98
CA ARG A 819 -59.66 -21.96 -13.15
C ARG A 819 -59.55 -22.22 -11.65
N ARG A 820 -60.16 -23.30 -11.14
CA ARG A 820 -60.10 -23.65 -9.70
C ARG A 820 -58.68 -23.99 -9.25
N ASP A 821 -57.91 -24.69 -10.07
CA ASP A 821 -56.52 -25.05 -9.72
C ASP A 821 -55.63 -23.81 -9.63
N ARG A 822 -55.85 -22.81 -10.49
CA ARG A 822 -55.15 -21.51 -10.45
C ARG A 822 -55.47 -20.72 -9.17
N PHE A 823 -56.74 -20.65 -8.78
CA PHE A 823 -57.12 -19.99 -7.51
C PHE A 823 -56.60 -20.72 -6.27
N ARG A 824 -56.62 -22.06 -6.26
CA ARG A 824 -56.00 -22.86 -5.20
C ARG A 824 -54.48 -22.70 -5.14
N ALA A 825 -53.83 -22.38 -6.25
CA ALA A 825 -52.41 -22.03 -6.24
C ALA A 825 -52.18 -20.64 -5.60
N ILE A 826 -53.07 -19.67 -5.84
CA ILE A 826 -53.04 -18.36 -5.17
C ILE A 826 -53.28 -18.52 -3.66
N PHE A 827 -54.28 -19.31 -3.26
CA PHE A 827 -54.54 -19.57 -1.84
C PHE A 827 -53.32 -20.21 -1.15
N ARG A 828 -52.73 -21.24 -1.76
CA ARG A 828 -51.51 -21.88 -1.23
C ARG A 828 -50.31 -20.95 -1.15
N TYR A 829 -50.27 -19.93 -2.00
CA TYR A 829 -49.22 -18.92 -1.94
C TYR A 829 -49.43 -17.97 -0.74
N LEU A 830 -50.69 -17.62 -0.45
CA LEU A 830 -51.04 -16.70 0.64
C LEU A 830 -51.09 -17.39 2.02
N ASP A 831 -51.43 -18.67 2.08
CA ASP A 831 -51.38 -19.51 3.29
C ASP A 831 -49.94 -19.89 3.63
N ALA A 832 -49.19 -18.89 4.07
CA ALA A 832 -47.74 -18.94 4.20
C ALA A 832 -47.33 -19.79 5.42
N THR A 833 -48.18 -19.84 6.45
CA THR A 833 -48.01 -20.66 7.65
C THR A 833 -48.43 -22.13 7.48
N LEU A 834 -49.08 -22.48 6.36
CA LEU A 834 -49.67 -23.81 6.11
C LEU A 834 -50.69 -24.21 7.19
N GLU A 835 -51.33 -23.23 7.82
CA GLU A 835 -52.36 -23.44 8.85
C GLU A 835 -53.74 -23.68 8.22
N GLY A 836 -53.89 -23.50 6.91
CA GLY A 836 -55.13 -23.72 6.16
C GLY A 836 -56.07 -22.52 6.15
N SER A 837 -55.61 -21.37 6.64
CA SER A 837 -56.33 -20.10 6.69
C SER A 837 -55.36 -18.94 6.51
N ILE A 838 -55.78 -17.86 5.84
CA ILE A 838 -54.95 -16.70 5.54
C ILE A 838 -55.27 -15.56 6.51
N SER A 839 -54.29 -15.10 7.27
CA SER A 839 -54.40 -13.90 8.10
C SER A 839 -54.41 -12.61 7.27
N ILE A 840 -54.85 -11.49 7.85
CA ILE A 840 -54.73 -10.18 7.19
C ILE A 840 -53.27 -9.83 6.90
N GLU A 841 -52.34 -10.21 7.77
CA GLU A 841 -50.91 -9.95 7.60
C GLU A 841 -50.29 -10.80 6.48
N GLU A 842 -50.74 -12.06 6.33
CA GLU A 842 -50.41 -12.93 5.20
C GLU A 842 -51.02 -12.41 3.89
N TRP A 843 -52.27 -11.94 3.93
CA TRP A 843 -52.93 -11.32 2.77
C TRP A 843 -52.17 -10.09 2.28
N MET A 844 -51.68 -9.26 3.20
CA MET A 844 -50.90 -8.06 2.89
C MET A 844 -49.55 -8.35 2.23
N GLN A 845 -49.13 -9.62 2.07
CA GLN A 845 -48.03 -9.96 1.17
C GLN A 845 -48.34 -9.57 -0.29
N LEU A 846 -49.61 -9.56 -0.70
CA LEU A 846 -50.05 -9.05 -2.01
C LEU A 846 -49.68 -7.58 -2.22
N ASP A 847 -49.65 -6.78 -1.16
CA ASP A 847 -49.26 -5.37 -1.24
C ASP A 847 -47.78 -5.23 -1.63
N THR A 848 -46.91 -6.16 -1.23
CA THR A 848 -45.50 -6.14 -1.65
C THR A 848 -45.34 -6.31 -3.16
N VAL A 849 -46.14 -7.21 -3.75
CA VAL A 849 -46.15 -7.49 -5.19
C VAL A 849 -46.72 -6.30 -5.96
N LYS A 850 -47.83 -5.73 -5.46
CA LYS A 850 -48.44 -4.50 -5.99
C LYS A 850 -47.42 -3.36 -6.04
N ARG A 851 -46.75 -3.07 -4.91
CA ARG A 851 -45.75 -2.00 -4.83
C ARG A 851 -44.58 -2.21 -5.81
N GLU A 852 -44.17 -3.46 -6.04
CA GLU A 852 -43.12 -3.75 -7.02
C GLU A 852 -43.59 -3.51 -8.47
N LEU A 853 -44.84 -3.88 -8.80
CA LEU A 853 -45.42 -3.62 -10.11
C LEU A 853 -45.53 -2.11 -10.38
N ASP A 854 -46.02 -1.34 -9.41
CA ASP A 854 -46.14 0.11 -9.52
C ASP A 854 -44.77 0.78 -9.64
N ARG A 855 -43.78 0.32 -8.87
CA ARG A 855 -42.40 0.81 -8.94
C ARG A 855 -41.79 0.57 -10.32
N GLN A 856 -41.91 -0.63 -10.89
CA GLN A 856 -41.36 -0.91 -12.23
C GLN A 856 -42.04 -0.08 -13.32
N THR A 857 -43.36 0.13 -13.20
CA THR A 857 -44.12 0.94 -14.15
C THR A 857 -43.68 2.41 -14.09
N GLY A 858 -43.54 2.96 -12.88
CA GLY A 858 -43.04 4.33 -12.68
C GLY A 858 -41.60 4.51 -13.17
N GLU A 859 -40.71 3.57 -12.89
CA GLU A 859 -39.31 3.60 -13.35
C GLU A 859 -39.20 3.58 -14.88
N LEU A 860 -40.07 2.83 -15.56
CA LEU A 860 -40.13 2.80 -17.02
C LEU A 860 -40.62 4.14 -17.58
N TYR A 861 -41.64 4.73 -16.97
CA TYR A 861 -42.16 6.05 -17.33
C TYR A 861 -41.08 7.14 -17.17
N ASP A 862 -40.41 7.17 -16.02
CA ASP A 862 -39.29 8.09 -15.74
C ASP A 862 -38.17 7.93 -16.79
N PHE A 863 -37.80 6.69 -17.11
CA PHE A 863 -36.77 6.40 -18.13
C PHE A 863 -37.13 7.03 -19.48
N PHE A 864 -38.38 6.91 -19.91
CA PHE A 864 -38.85 7.51 -21.15
C PHE A 864 -38.79 9.03 -21.13
N ILE A 865 -39.25 9.66 -20.04
CA ILE A 865 -39.17 11.11 -19.87
C ILE A 865 -37.72 11.59 -19.94
N TRP A 866 -36.83 10.93 -19.21
CA TRP A 866 -35.44 11.38 -19.13
C TRP A 866 -34.67 11.20 -20.43
N ARG A 867 -35.01 10.20 -21.23
CA ARG A 867 -34.31 9.92 -22.49
C ARG A 867 -34.88 10.68 -23.68
N TYR A 868 -36.19 10.92 -23.71
CA TYR A 868 -36.87 11.47 -24.88
C TYR A 868 -37.59 12.82 -24.62
N GLY A 869 -37.56 13.32 -23.37
CA GLY A 869 -38.35 14.47 -22.93
C GLY A 869 -39.77 14.07 -22.51
N GLU A 870 -40.57 15.03 -22.02
CA GLU A 870 -42.00 14.79 -21.77
C GLU A 870 -42.66 14.32 -23.07
N MET A 871 -43.06 13.05 -23.12
CA MET A 871 -43.95 12.58 -24.15
C MET A 871 -45.33 13.16 -23.84
N ALA A 872 -45.90 13.94 -24.76
CA ALA A 872 -47.30 14.32 -24.69
C ALA A 872 -48.12 13.02 -24.74
N VAL A 873 -48.63 12.61 -23.57
CA VAL A 873 -49.56 11.48 -23.43
C VAL A 873 -50.95 11.92 -23.87
#